data_AF-A0A0G1MWB6-F1
#
_entry.id   AF-A0A0G1MWB6-F1
#
_cell.length_a   1.000
_cell.length_b   1.000
_cell.length_c   1.000
_cell.angle_alpha   90.00
_cell.angle_beta   90.00
_cell.angle_gamma   90.00
#
_symmetry.space_group_name_H-M   'P 1'
#
loop_
_entity.id
_entity.type
_entity.pdbx_description
1 polymer ?
#
loop_
_entity_poly.entity_id
_entity_poly.type
_entity_poly.pdbx_seq_one_letter_code
_entity_poly.pdbx_strand_id
1 'polypeptide(L)'
;KSTLIGHMAINDIQHGEGVAFVDPHGDAAEILLDYIPESRINDVAYLDPSVPGKSFWMNPLFVKTPAHGEMVASSIVSIFSKLYGNSWGPRLEYILRNTLLTLVYKPETTLADVPRILTNKDFREKECLIHVTDPVLINFWRDEYDKYSEKFQTEAIAPILNKVGQFITSPTIRDIINHPKSTVDFEAMMNAGKIIILNLPQGKIGEDNAALLGAMFISQIQIAAMNRANIKEEDRREFFLYVDEFQNFATSSFVKILSEARKYKLGLILANQYIAQLPEDIQNAIFGNVGTVMSYVIGASDADRIVKELNNLYTADDLVGLAKYQLAMKMSVDSQVTQPFSANALPLPDTYMHTKERVLEATYAKYYRETKPMDMSQITALMTPPAKRFTEPAYAPKALREPSAIVSLEGQALENPQSARPGPAGKSSFPSKAPYVPQLPPIIPRTQPNPFKIPPSGKSVIPSRVESEARQSIPQGQALENPQSARPGPAGLSDPSLADLDALRKEGLRPSIVGCFLNDKKILLAYQKSFNQWLLPQGGVENKQNIKDAFFKELAEEVTDDFLKTCDTDIQLVAVDKIEFPPSKQGLRDMSTDSGEPVVMKGKYYYFFVANSKKTEITLGATEFDDLKWLNFDEAYKLIKETNTGGRLRMIANLLHVLKDKNLLSTNQPEIHGPKPTTQPERSRGSQLHPSSVVGNQSDDHAPSILLDDPLANLLGNPRTSKPAN
;
A
#
# COMPACT_ATOMS: atom_id res chain seq x y z
N LYS A 1 11.15 15.64 0.59
CA LYS A 1 11.17 14.33 1.27
C LYS A 1 12.53 13.67 1.16
N SER A 2 12.84 12.93 0.09
CA SER A 2 14.09 12.14 -0.06
C SER A 2 15.38 12.95 0.17
N THR A 3 15.45 14.20 -0.31
CA THR A 3 16.59 15.11 -0.03
C THR A 3 16.81 15.38 1.47
N LEU A 4 15.75 15.55 2.25
CA LEU A 4 15.85 15.81 3.70
C LEU A 4 16.30 14.56 4.45
N ILE A 5 15.74 13.40 4.09
CA ILE A 5 16.10 12.11 4.68
C ILE A 5 17.53 11.70 4.30
N GLY A 6 17.95 11.95 3.06
CA GLY A 6 19.34 11.84 2.63
C GLY A 6 20.26 12.76 3.43
N HIS A 7 19.91 14.04 3.60
CA HIS A 7 20.69 14.97 4.42
C HIS A 7 20.83 14.49 5.88
N MET A 8 19.75 14.03 6.50
CA MET A 8 19.77 13.49 7.87
C MET A 8 20.65 12.23 7.97
N ALA A 9 20.51 11.29 7.04
CA ALA A 9 21.34 10.08 7.00
C ALA A 9 22.84 10.40 6.78
N ILE A 10 23.17 11.38 5.92
CA ILE A 10 24.55 11.86 5.72
C ILE A 10 25.09 12.45 7.02
N ASN A 11 24.32 13.31 7.70
CA ASN A 11 24.70 13.90 8.97
C ASN A 11 25.05 12.81 10.01
N ASP A 12 24.18 11.81 10.17
CA ASP A 12 24.39 10.72 11.12
C ASP A 12 25.63 9.88 10.78
N ILE A 13 25.81 9.54 9.49
CA ILE A 13 26.99 8.83 8.98
C ILE A 13 28.28 9.61 9.28
N GLN A 14 28.29 10.93 9.09
CA GLN A 14 29.45 11.80 9.32
C GLN A 14 29.77 11.97 10.82
N HIS A 15 28.74 12.03 11.68
CA HIS A 15 28.94 12.08 13.14
C HIS A 15 29.38 10.73 13.75
N GLY A 16 29.33 9.66 12.97
CA GLY A 16 29.81 8.35 13.37
C GLY A 16 28.72 7.38 13.79
N GLU A 17 27.45 7.69 13.55
CA GLU A 17 26.34 6.84 13.97
C GLU A 17 26.16 5.59 13.09
N GLY A 18 25.37 4.65 13.61
CA GLY A 18 24.91 3.47 12.86
C GLY A 18 23.64 3.80 12.09
N VAL A 19 23.60 3.45 10.81
CA VAL A 19 22.50 3.82 9.90
C VAL A 19 22.10 2.62 9.06
N ALA A 20 20.80 2.39 8.93
CA ALA A 20 20.20 1.62 7.85
C ALA A 20 19.37 2.56 6.96
N PHE A 21 19.55 2.51 5.65
CA PHE A 21 18.79 3.28 4.67
C PHE A 21 18.13 2.33 3.67
N VAL A 22 16.83 2.48 3.43
CA VAL A 22 16.05 1.65 2.49
C VAL A 22 15.42 2.54 1.42
N ASP A 23 15.68 2.19 0.15
CA ASP A 23 15.24 2.95 -1.03
C ASP A 23 14.63 2.02 -2.11
N PRO A 24 13.33 2.13 -2.45
CA PRO A 24 12.68 1.37 -3.53
C PRO A 24 12.89 1.93 -4.95
N HIS A 25 13.52 3.09 -5.10
CA HIS A 25 13.77 3.71 -6.40
C HIS A 25 15.27 3.70 -6.75
N GLY A 26 16.11 3.87 -5.74
CA GLY A 26 17.55 3.60 -5.76
C GLY A 26 18.44 4.82 -5.95
N ASP A 27 17.87 5.93 -6.45
CA ASP A 27 18.60 7.17 -6.66
C ASP A 27 19.20 7.73 -5.36
N ALA A 28 18.44 7.70 -4.24
CA ALA A 28 18.92 8.22 -2.96
C ALA A 28 19.97 7.29 -2.35
N ALA A 29 19.76 5.98 -2.42
CA ALA A 29 20.74 4.97 -1.98
C ALA A 29 22.07 5.08 -2.74
N GLU A 30 22.04 5.29 -4.06
CA GLU A 30 23.26 5.49 -4.87
C GLU A 30 23.97 6.81 -4.56
N ILE A 31 23.22 7.90 -4.32
CA ILE A 31 23.79 9.21 -3.97
C ILE A 31 24.51 9.16 -2.61
N LEU A 32 23.96 8.45 -1.62
CA LEU A 32 24.56 8.34 -0.27
C LEU A 32 25.98 7.75 -0.28
N LEU A 33 26.32 6.91 -1.28
CA LEU A 33 27.63 6.27 -1.38
C LEU A 33 28.78 7.27 -1.55
N ASP A 34 28.52 8.44 -2.13
CA ASP A 34 29.51 9.50 -2.31
C ASP A 34 29.68 10.42 -1.08
N TYR A 35 28.88 10.24 -0.04
CA TYR A 35 28.98 10.99 1.22
C TYR A 35 29.59 10.18 2.37
N ILE A 36 29.96 8.92 2.11
CA ILE A 36 30.60 8.05 3.10
C ILE A 36 32.02 8.58 3.39
N PRO A 37 32.36 8.89 4.67
CA PRO A 37 33.72 9.28 5.03
C PRO A 37 34.72 8.14 4.78
N GLU A 38 35.95 8.47 4.38
CA GLU A 38 36.97 7.46 4.05
C GLU A 38 37.22 6.44 5.18
N SER A 39 37.18 6.91 6.43
CA SER A 39 37.34 6.08 7.63
C SER A 39 36.21 5.07 7.85
N ARG A 40 35.06 5.21 7.18
CA ARG A 40 33.87 4.36 7.29
C ARG A 40 33.61 3.48 6.06
N ILE A 41 34.45 3.54 5.01
CA ILE A 41 34.29 2.73 3.79
C ILE A 41 34.11 1.23 4.11
N ASN A 42 34.92 0.71 5.04
CA ASN A 42 34.88 -0.70 5.47
C ASN A 42 33.70 -1.07 6.37
N ASP A 43 32.91 -0.09 6.84
CA ASP A 43 31.71 -0.28 7.66
C ASP A 43 30.43 -0.40 6.82
N VAL A 44 30.47 -0.06 5.52
CA VAL A 44 29.29 -0.09 4.65
C VAL A 44 28.98 -1.51 4.19
N ALA A 45 27.70 -1.88 4.23
CA ALA A 45 27.11 -2.94 3.41
C ALA A 45 26.07 -2.32 2.48
N TYR A 46 26.44 -2.10 1.21
CA TYR A 46 25.51 -1.70 0.16
C TYR A 46 24.90 -2.95 -0.50
N LEU A 47 23.60 -3.14 -0.29
CA LEU A 47 22.84 -4.31 -0.68
C LEU A 47 21.93 -3.91 -1.85
N ASP A 48 22.27 -4.38 -3.04
CA ASP A 48 21.58 -4.14 -4.30
C ASP A 48 21.38 -5.51 -4.97
N PRO A 49 20.13 -5.97 -5.13
CA PRO A 49 19.83 -7.27 -5.73
C PRO A 49 20.00 -7.26 -7.26
N SER A 50 20.15 -6.09 -7.90
CA SER A 50 20.23 -5.97 -9.36
C SER A 50 21.65 -6.12 -9.93
N VAL A 51 22.64 -6.42 -9.07
CA VAL A 51 24.06 -6.50 -9.45
C VAL A 51 24.34 -7.74 -10.31
N PRO A 52 24.86 -7.60 -11.55
CA PRO A 52 25.07 -8.74 -12.43
C PRO A 52 26.15 -9.72 -11.92
N GLY A 53 25.87 -11.03 -12.01
CA GLY A 53 26.83 -12.12 -11.79
C GLY A 53 27.28 -12.34 -10.34
N LYS A 54 26.74 -11.58 -9.38
CA LYS A 54 27.05 -11.74 -7.95
C LYS A 54 25.89 -11.27 -7.08
N SER A 55 25.70 -11.93 -5.95
CA SER A 55 24.61 -11.68 -5.01
C SER A 55 25.11 -11.64 -3.56
N PHE A 56 24.44 -10.89 -2.69
CA PHE A 56 24.60 -10.99 -1.25
C PHE A 56 23.59 -12.03 -0.72
N TRP A 57 23.89 -12.68 0.41
CA TRP A 57 22.99 -13.69 0.97
C TRP A 57 22.26 -13.15 2.20
N MET A 58 20.95 -13.31 2.22
CA MET A 58 20.08 -12.95 3.33
C MET A 58 19.03 -14.04 3.52
N ASN A 59 19.24 -14.90 4.50
CA ASN A 59 18.27 -15.93 4.88
C ASN A 59 17.26 -15.37 5.88
N PRO A 60 15.98 -15.13 5.49
CA PRO A 60 14.98 -14.61 6.42
C PRO A 60 14.55 -15.64 7.48
N LEU A 61 14.81 -16.94 7.28
CA LEU A 61 14.55 -17.99 8.28
C LEU A 61 15.67 -18.13 9.32
N PHE A 62 16.82 -17.48 9.12
CA PHE A 62 17.95 -17.64 10.03
C PHE A 62 17.66 -16.98 11.38
N VAL A 63 17.74 -17.78 12.45
CA VAL A 63 17.68 -17.32 13.84
C VAL A 63 18.93 -17.75 14.59
N LYS A 64 19.49 -16.84 15.41
CA LYS A 64 20.55 -17.18 16.37
C LYS A 64 20.01 -17.89 17.62
N THR A 65 18.74 -17.64 17.95
CA THR A 65 18.06 -18.17 19.14
C THR A 65 16.70 -18.73 18.75
N PRO A 66 16.37 -20.01 19.07
CA PRO A 66 15.07 -20.61 18.73
C PRO A 66 13.85 -19.83 19.23
N ALA A 67 13.98 -19.09 20.34
CA ALA A 67 12.93 -18.24 20.90
C ALA A 67 12.41 -17.15 19.94
N HIS A 68 13.17 -16.78 18.90
CA HIS A 68 12.72 -15.81 17.89
C HIS A 68 12.11 -16.47 16.63
N GLY A 69 12.03 -17.81 16.59
CA GLY A 69 11.51 -18.52 15.42
C GLY A 69 10.02 -18.29 15.16
N GLU A 70 9.21 -18.14 16.20
CA GLU A 70 7.81 -17.76 16.05
C GLU A 70 7.65 -16.33 15.50
N MET A 71 8.53 -15.41 15.89
CA MET A 71 8.54 -14.05 15.35
C MET A 71 8.91 -14.04 13.87
N VAL A 72 9.96 -14.78 13.48
CA VAL A 72 10.35 -14.95 12.07
C VAL A 72 9.21 -15.53 11.24
N ALA A 73 8.61 -16.63 11.69
CA ALA A 73 7.50 -17.26 10.99
C ALA A 73 6.30 -16.29 10.85
N SER A 74 5.94 -15.59 11.93
CA SER A 74 4.85 -14.60 11.94
C SER A 74 5.12 -13.39 11.04
N SER A 75 6.35 -12.87 11.04
CA SER A 75 6.74 -11.76 10.15
C SER A 75 6.66 -12.17 8.68
N ILE A 76 7.17 -13.35 8.32
CA ILE A 76 7.09 -13.87 6.95
C ILE A 76 5.63 -14.08 6.55
N VAL A 77 4.81 -14.70 7.40
CA VAL A 77 3.35 -14.82 7.19
C VAL A 77 2.70 -13.45 6.93
N SER A 78 3.04 -12.44 7.73
CA SER A 78 2.51 -11.07 7.58
C SER A 78 2.95 -10.41 6.26
N ILE A 79 4.19 -10.65 5.81
CA ILE A 79 4.70 -10.15 4.53
C ILE A 79 3.93 -10.79 3.36
N PHE A 80 3.81 -12.12 3.35
CA PHE A 80 3.05 -12.84 2.32
C PHE A 80 1.56 -12.47 2.34
N SER A 81 0.96 -12.27 3.51
CA SER A 81 -0.42 -11.82 3.67
C SER A 81 -0.63 -10.42 3.06
N LYS A 82 0.29 -9.47 3.32
CA LYS A 82 0.24 -8.13 2.69
C LYS A 82 0.30 -8.22 1.16
N LEU A 83 1.28 -8.95 0.62
CA LEU A 83 1.49 -9.04 -0.83
C LEU A 83 0.33 -9.72 -1.57
N TYR A 84 -0.41 -10.60 -0.90
CA TYR A 84 -1.44 -11.43 -1.53
C TYR A 84 -2.86 -11.26 -0.97
N GLY A 85 -3.14 -10.20 -0.20
CA GLY A 85 -4.36 -10.06 0.63
C GLY A 85 -5.67 -10.48 -0.04
N ASN A 86 -5.91 -10.09 -1.29
CA ASN A 86 -7.11 -10.44 -2.08
C ASN A 86 -7.27 -11.96 -2.39
N SER A 87 -6.27 -12.77 -2.04
CA SER A 87 -6.19 -14.21 -2.30
C SER A 87 -5.54 -14.94 -1.12
N TRP A 88 -5.68 -14.37 0.08
CA TRP A 88 -5.21 -14.91 1.35
C TRP A 88 -6.38 -15.56 2.10
N GLY A 89 -6.14 -16.69 2.79
CA GLY A 89 -7.20 -17.42 3.47
C GLY A 89 -6.71 -18.16 4.72
N PRO A 90 -7.58 -18.41 5.72
CA PRO A 90 -7.16 -18.96 7.02
C PRO A 90 -6.43 -20.31 6.91
N ARG A 91 -6.84 -21.19 5.98
CA ARG A 91 -6.17 -22.48 5.74
C ARG A 91 -4.75 -22.32 5.20
N LEU A 92 -4.57 -21.37 4.26
CA LEU A 92 -3.26 -21.05 3.68
C LEU A 92 -2.33 -20.55 4.78
N GLU A 93 -2.81 -19.60 5.59
CA GLU A 93 -2.06 -19.03 6.70
C GLU A 93 -1.66 -20.08 7.74
N TYR A 94 -2.60 -20.92 8.17
CA TYR A 94 -2.36 -21.98 9.16
C TYR A 94 -1.28 -22.98 8.70
N ILE A 95 -1.43 -23.52 7.48
CA ILE A 95 -0.46 -24.48 6.94
C ILE A 95 0.90 -23.82 6.71
N LEU A 96 0.94 -22.60 6.17
CA LEU A 96 2.20 -21.86 5.97
C LEU A 96 2.89 -21.51 7.29
N ARG A 97 2.15 -21.09 8.31
CA ARG A 97 2.70 -20.77 9.64
C ARG A 97 3.38 -21.99 10.26
N ASN A 98 2.69 -23.12 10.30
CA ASN A 98 3.26 -24.38 10.81
C ASN A 98 4.45 -24.86 9.96
N THR A 99 4.39 -24.64 8.64
CA THR A 99 5.51 -24.92 7.73
C THR A 99 6.75 -24.09 8.08
N LEU A 100 6.60 -22.78 8.21
CA LEU A 100 7.71 -21.87 8.52
C LEU A 100 8.28 -22.15 9.92
N LEU A 101 7.42 -22.34 10.94
CA LEU A 101 7.85 -22.75 12.29
C LEU A 101 8.71 -24.02 12.24
N THR A 102 8.27 -25.03 11.49
CA THR A 102 8.98 -26.31 11.39
C THR A 102 10.34 -26.15 10.72
N LEU A 103 10.42 -25.33 9.67
CA LEU A 103 11.68 -25.05 9.00
C LEU A 103 12.65 -24.30 9.92
N VAL A 104 12.20 -23.29 10.67
CA VAL A 104 13.08 -22.50 11.55
C VAL A 104 13.72 -23.35 12.67
N TYR A 105 13.08 -24.44 13.13
CA TYR A 105 13.69 -25.37 14.07
C TYR A 105 14.77 -26.26 13.45
N LYS A 106 14.71 -26.54 12.14
CA LYS A 106 15.73 -27.32 11.44
C LYS A 106 16.92 -26.42 11.08
N PRO A 107 18.17 -26.79 11.43
CA PRO A 107 19.35 -26.07 10.96
C PRO A 107 19.47 -26.03 9.43
N GLU A 108 20.05 -24.95 8.93
CA GLU A 108 20.41 -24.77 7.52
C GLU A 108 19.23 -24.89 6.53
N THR A 109 18.03 -24.45 6.92
CA THR A 109 16.87 -24.27 6.03
C THR A 109 16.81 -22.88 5.39
N THR A 110 16.04 -22.78 4.31
CA THR A 110 15.75 -21.56 3.56
C THR A 110 14.27 -21.50 3.20
N LEU A 111 13.78 -20.36 2.68
CA LEU A 111 12.41 -20.30 2.15
C LEU A 111 12.18 -21.23 0.95
N ALA A 112 13.23 -21.65 0.26
CA ALA A 112 13.12 -22.60 -0.84
C ALA A 112 12.77 -24.03 -0.38
N ASP A 113 12.87 -24.34 0.92
CA ASP A 113 12.44 -25.63 1.49
C ASP A 113 10.92 -25.73 1.72
N VAL A 114 10.17 -24.62 1.63
CA VAL A 114 8.71 -24.58 1.86
C VAL A 114 7.94 -25.52 0.91
N PRO A 115 8.19 -25.54 -0.41
CA PRO A 115 7.60 -26.55 -1.30
C PRO A 115 7.99 -27.99 -0.92
N ARG A 116 9.25 -28.21 -0.53
CA ARG A 116 9.79 -29.54 -0.23
C ARG A 116 9.15 -30.14 1.02
N ILE A 117 9.03 -29.39 2.12
CA ILE A 117 8.41 -29.92 3.36
C ILE A 117 6.91 -30.21 3.23
N LEU A 118 6.19 -29.48 2.36
CA LEU A 118 4.78 -29.75 2.08
C LEU A 118 4.60 -31.03 1.24
N THR A 119 5.39 -31.18 0.17
CA THR A 119 5.23 -32.26 -0.83
C THR A 119 5.97 -33.56 -0.49
N ASN A 120 7.08 -33.50 0.25
CA ASN A 120 7.96 -34.64 0.50
C ASN A 120 7.88 -35.11 1.96
N LYS A 121 7.13 -36.21 2.19
CA LYS A 121 6.97 -36.83 3.51
C LYS A 121 8.27 -37.36 4.11
N ASP A 122 9.20 -37.89 3.30
CA ASP A 122 10.49 -38.37 3.79
C ASP A 122 11.35 -37.23 4.34
N PHE A 123 11.43 -36.09 3.63
CA PHE A 123 12.11 -34.88 4.13
C PHE A 123 11.45 -34.37 5.41
N ARG A 124 10.11 -34.26 5.42
CA ARG A 124 9.35 -33.82 6.58
C ARG A 124 9.64 -34.68 7.83
N GLU A 125 9.49 -36.00 7.73
CA GLU A 125 9.64 -36.91 8.88
C GLU A 125 11.12 -37.11 9.29
N LYS A 126 12.02 -37.35 8.33
CA LYS A 126 13.41 -37.77 8.62
C LYS A 126 14.39 -36.62 8.77
N GLU A 127 14.15 -35.48 8.11
CA GLU A 127 15.07 -34.33 8.12
C GLU A 127 14.53 -33.13 8.91
N CYS A 128 13.21 -32.89 8.94
CA CYS A 128 12.64 -31.73 9.65
C CYS A 128 12.15 -32.06 11.08
N LEU A 129 11.23 -33.03 11.22
CA LEU A 129 10.57 -33.30 12.51
C LEU A 129 11.51 -33.83 13.60
N ILE A 130 12.68 -34.36 13.24
CA ILE A 130 13.72 -34.74 14.21
C ILE A 130 14.30 -33.56 15.00
N HIS A 131 14.13 -32.32 14.52
CA HIS A 131 14.57 -31.09 15.19
C HIS A 131 13.44 -30.38 15.95
N VAL A 132 12.18 -30.78 15.75
CA VAL A 132 11.02 -30.17 16.41
C VAL A 132 10.81 -30.80 17.79
N THR A 133 10.80 -29.97 18.83
CA THR A 133 10.50 -30.39 20.20
C THR A 133 9.04 -30.14 20.62
N ASP A 134 8.30 -29.33 19.85
CA ASP A 134 6.92 -28.95 20.14
C ASP A 134 5.92 -30.07 19.77
N PRO A 135 5.20 -30.68 20.74
CA PRO A 135 4.22 -31.72 20.46
C PRO A 135 3.05 -31.22 19.60
N VAL A 136 2.67 -29.94 19.68
CA VAL A 136 1.56 -29.36 18.90
C VAL A 136 1.93 -29.36 17.42
N LEU A 137 3.15 -28.96 17.10
CA LEU A 137 3.66 -28.93 15.73
C LEU A 137 3.86 -30.35 15.16
N ILE A 138 4.30 -31.31 15.98
CA ILE A 138 4.37 -32.73 15.59
C ILE A 138 2.97 -33.29 15.31
N ASN A 139 1.98 -32.98 16.17
CA ASN A 139 0.60 -33.40 16.01
C ASN A 139 -0.05 -32.79 14.75
N PHE A 140 0.20 -31.51 14.44
CA PHE A 140 -0.24 -30.91 13.17
C PHE A 140 0.23 -31.74 11.97
N TRP A 141 1.50 -32.14 11.92
CA TRP A 141 2.00 -32.89 10.78
C TRP A 141 1.49 -34.33 10.73
N ARG A 142 1.53 -35.07 11.84
CA ARG A 142 1.22 -36.51 11.86
C ARG A 142 -0.26 -36.83 11.98
N ASP A 143 -0.98 -36.02 12.74
CA ASP A 143 -2.35 -36.31 13.15
C ASP A 143 -3.41 -35.45 12.45
N GLU A 144 -3.00 -34.36 11.79
CA GLU A 144 -3.84 -33.53 10.93
C GLU A 144 -3.43 -33.62 9.46
N TYR A 145 -2.29 -33.04 9.08
CA TYR A 145 -1.86 -32.88 7.68
C TYR A 145 -1.63 -34.23 6.97
N ASP A 146 -0.94 -35.19 7.60
CA ASP A 146 -0.71 -36.52 7.04
C ASP A 146 -1.98 -37.40 6.96
N LYS A 147 -3.09 -36.98 7.59
CA LYS A 147 -4.40 -37.64 7.48
C LYS A 147 -5.30 -37.02 6.41
N TYR A 148 -4.89 -35.92 5.78
CA TYR A 148 -5.59 -35.37 4.61
C TYR A 148 -5.57 -36.38 3.47
N SER A 149 -6.64 -36.44 2.67
CA SER A 149 -6.62 -37.19 1.41
C SER A 149 -5.67 -36.50 0.42
N GLU A 150 -4.99 -37.27 -0.46
CA GLU A 150 -4.00 -36.71 -1.40
C GLU A 150 -4.56 -35.56 -2.25
N LYS A 151 -5.83 -35.67 -2.67
CA LYS A 151 -6.57 -34.61 -3.38
C LYS A 151 -6.71 -33.35 -2.51
N PHE A 152 -7.20 -33.49 -1.28
CA PHE A 152 -7.40 -32.35 -0.37
C PHE A 152 -6.07 -31.71 0.04
N GLN A 153 -5.03 -32.52 0.28
CA GLN A 153 -3.69 -32.03 0.56
C GLN A 153 -3.16 -31.18 -0.60
N THR A 154 -3.30 -31.67 -1.85
CA THR A 154 -2.88 -30.96 -3.06
C THR A 154 -3.63 -29.63 -3.23
N GLU A 155 -4.96 -29.64 -3.07
CA GLU A 155 -5.79 -28.44 -3.12
C GLU A 155 -5.46 -27.43 -2.00
N ALA A 156 -5.14 -27.91 -0.80
CA ALA A 156 -4.80 -27.07 0.35
C ALA A 156 -3.42 -26.40 0.21
N ILE A 157 -2.42 -27.07 -0.38
CA ILE A 157 -1.07 -26.50 -0.54
C ILE A 157 -0.86 -25.73 -1.84
N ALA A 158 -1.64 -25.98 -2.89
CA ALA A 158 -1.47 -25.29 -4.18
C ALA A 158 -1.42 -23.75 -4.08
N PRO A 159 -2.23 -23.06 -3.24
CA PRO A 159 -2.11 -21.61 -3.04
C PRO A 159 -0.78 -21.18 -2.41
N ILE A 160 -0.21 -22.01 -1.53
CA ILE A 160 1.09 -21.75 -0.88
C ILE A 160 2.21 -21.95 -1.89
N LEU A 161 2.18 -23.06 -2.64
CA LEU A 161 3.18 -23.38 -3.67
C LEU A 161 3.24 -22.33 -4.77
N ASN A 162 2.08 -21.80 -5.19
CA ASN A 162 2.01 -20.70 -6.16
C ASN A 162 2.71 -19.42 -5.63
N LYS A 163 2.31 -18.97 -4.43
CA LYS A 163 2.82 -17.72 -3.82
C LYS A 163 4.30 -17.78 -3.47
N VAL A 164 4.74 -18.86 -2.82
CA VAL A 164 6.15 -19.02 -2.44
C VAL A 164 7.00 -19.36 -3.67
N GLY A 165 6.44 -20.12 -4.62
CA GLY A 165 7.06 -20.43 -5.90
C GLY A 165 7.36 -19.20 -6.76
N GLN A 166 6.47 -18.21 -6.82
CA GLN A 166 6.67 -16.96 -7.58
C GLN A 166 8.00 -16.26 -7.25
N PHE A 167 8.46 -16.33 -6.00
CA PHE A 167 9.72 -15.74 -5.57
C PHE A 167 10.93 -16.66 -5.76
N ILE A 168 10.75 -17.98 -5.62
CA ILE A 168 11.82 -18.97 -5.85
C ILE A 168 12.14 -19.10 -7.35
N THR A 169 11.19 -18.84 -8.24
CA THR A 169 11.43 -18.86 -9.70
C THR A 169 12.25 -17.67 -10.19
N SER A 170 12.19 -16.52 -9.50
CA SER A 170 13.04 -15.35 -9.79
C SER A 170 14.51 -15.65 -9.43
N PRO A 171 15.45 -15.69 -10.40
CA PRO A 171 16.86 -15.98 -10.11
C PRO A 171 17.45 -14.96 -9.13
N THR A 172 17.16 -13.68 -9.33
CA THR A 172 17.60 -12.58 -8.46
C THR A 172 17.20 -12.77 -6.99
N ILE A 173 15.95 -13.17 -6.73
CA ILE A 173 15.49 -13.39 -5.36
C ILE A 173 16.08 -14.68 -4.78
N ARG A 174 16.06 -15.76 -5.58
CA ARG A 174 16.59 -17.06 -5.18
C ARG A 174 18.06 -16.97 -4.80
N ASP A 175 18.89 -16.26 -5.57
CA ASP A 175 20.32 -16.09 -5.32
C ASP A 175 20.63 -15.24 -4.06
N ILE A 176 19.61 -14.68 -3.41
CA ILE A 176 19.71 -13.97 -2.11
C ILE A 176 19.21 -14.87 -0.97
N ILE A 177 18.04 -15.50 -1.12
CA ILE A 177 17.34 -16.19 -0.03
C ILE A 177 17.60 -17.70 0.05
N ASN A 178 18.11 -18.33 -1.01
CA ASN A 178 18.35 -19.78 -1.10
C ASN A 178 19.71 -20.21 -0.51
N HIS A 179 20.15 -19.55 0.55
CA HIS A 179 21.43 -19.81 1.20
C HIS A 179 21.22 -19.99 2.70
N PRO A 180 21.64 -21.12 3.31
CA PRO A 180 21.51 -21.37 4.74
C PRO A 180 22.09 -20.26 5.65
N LYS A 181 23.16 -19.59 5.20
CA LYS A 181 23.92 -18.59 5.95
C LYS A 181 23.89 -17.25 5.21
N SER A 182 23.48 -16.20 5.89
CA SER A 182 23.57 -14.82 5.39
C SER A 182 25.03 -14.37 5.31
N THR A 183 25.39 -13.56 4.31
CA THR A 183 26.70 -12.87 4.29
C THR A 183 26.69 -11.59 5.13
N VAL A 184 25.51 -11.09 5.50
CA VAL A 184 25.29 -9.90 6.32
C VAL A 184 24.76 -10.31 7.69
N ASP A 185 25.44 -9.88 8.77
CA ASP A 185 24.93 -10.01 10.15
C ASP A 185 24.42 -8.64 10.61
N PHE A 186 23.12 -8.42 10.47
CA PHE A 186 22.47 -7.15 10.81
C PHE A 186 22.65 -6.76 12.27
N GLU A 187 22.63 -7.71 13.21
CA GLU A 187 22.82 -7.45 14.63
C GLU A 187 24.27 -7.02 14.94
N ALA A 188 25.25 -7.72 14.38
CA ALA A 188 26.65 -7.34 14.54
C ALA A 188 26.94 -5.97 13.91
N MET A 189 26.31 -5.66 12.77
CA MET A 189 26.40 -4.34 12.14
C MET A 189 25.72 -3.25 12.98
N MET A 190 24.53 -3.52 13.51
CA MET A 190 23.80 -2.57 14.36
C MET A 190 24.58 -2.25 15.63
N ASN A 191 25.08 -3.28 16.33
CA ASN A 191 25.83 -3.12 17.58
C ASN A 191 27.20 -2.46 17.37
N ALA A 192 27.86 -2.71 16.23
CA ALA A 192 29.08 -2.02 15.86
C ALA A 192 28.87 -0.59 15.31
N GLY A 193 27.62 -0.13 15.17
CA GLY A 193 27.28 1.17 14.57
C GLY A 193 27.77 1.29 13.13
N LYS A 194 27.48 0.28 12.30
CA LYS A 194 27.86 0.23 10.88
C LYS A 194 26.79 0.84 9.98
N ILE A 195 27.08 0.92 8.68
CA ILE A 195 26.22 1.55 7.68
C ILE A 195 25.65 0.46 6.78
N ILE A 196 24.34 0.46 6.59
CA ILE A 196 23.62 -0.51 5.77
C ILE A 196 22.77 0.27 4.78
N ILE A 197 22.94 0.05 3.48
CA ILE A 197 22.18 0.76 2.45
C ILE A 197 21.54 -0.31 1.58
N LEU A 198 20.22 -0.42 1.63
CA LEU A 198 19.45 -1.35 0.81
C LEU A 198 18.82 -0.58 -0.36
N ASN A 199 19.36 -0.81 -1.55
CA ASN A 199 18.79 -0.34 -2.81
C ASN A 199 17.88 -1.44 -3.39
N LEU A 200 16.63 -1.13 -3.68
CA LEU A 200 15.64 -2.06 -4.23
C LEU A 200 15.03 -1.48 -5.51
N PRO A 201 15.82 -1.36 -6.60
CA PRO A 201 15.40 -0.60 -7.78
C PRO A 201 14.25 -1.30 -8.49
N GLN A 202 13.01 -0.90 -8.20
CA GLN A 202 11.77 -1.56 -8.64
C GLN A 202 11.73 -1.81 -10.16
N GLY A 203 12.24 -0.87 -10.96
CA GLY A 203 12.30 -1.01 -12.42
C GLY A 203 13.25 -2.10 -12.94
N LYS A 204 14.20 -2.59 -12.12
CA LYS A 204 15.12 -3.68 -12.46
C LYS A 204 14.67 -5.04 -11.92
N ILE A 205 14.08 -5.08 -10.72
CA ILE A 205 13.74 -6.34 -10.03
C ILE A 205 12.23 -6.67 -9.99
N GLY A 206 11.36 -5.71 -10.28
CA GLY A 206 9.91 -5.81 -10.14
C GLY A 206 9.40 -5.35 -8.77
N GLU A 207 8.18 -4.83 -8.73
CA GLU A 207 7.55 -4.24 -7.54
C GLU A 207 7.36 -5.25 -6.40
N ASP A 208 6.71 -6.40 -6.67
CA ASP A 208 6.49 -7.48 -5.69
C ASP A 208 7.81 -7.96 -5.05
N ASN A 209 8.86 -8.11 -5.86
CA ASN A 209 10.19 -8.56 -5.46
C ASN A 209 10.90 -7.53 -4.57
N ALA A 210 10.80 -6.24 -4.92
CA ALA A 210 11.30 -5.14 -4.09
C ALA A 210 10.57 -5.08 -2.75
N ALA A 211 9.24 -5.12 -2.77
CA ALA A 211 8.40 -5.10 -1.57
C ALA A 211 8.70 -6.28 -0.63
N LEU A 212 8.85 -7.50 -1.18
CA LEU A 212 9.27 -8.69 -0.43
C LEU A 212 10.63 -8.50 0.24
N LEU A 213 11.67 -8.16 -0.53
CA LEU A 213 13.03 -8.02 0.00
C LEU A 213 13.14 -6.92 1.07
N GLY A 214 12.51 -5.76 0.83
CA GLY A 214 12.52 -4.67 1.80
C GLY A 214 11.78 -5.04 3.10
N ALA A 215 10.62 -5.70 3.00
CA ALA A 215 9.90 -6.13 4.19
C ALA A 215 10.65 -7.25 4.95
N MET A 216 11.35 -8.16 4.25
CA MET A 216 12.23 -9.15 4.88
C MET A 216 13.43 -8.50 5.57
N PHE A 217 14.08 -7.53 4.91
CA PHE A 217 15.18 -6.78 5.51
C PHE A 217 14.73 -6.05 6.78
N ILE A 218 13.59 -5.38 6.75
CA ILE A 218 13.12 -4.64 7.93
C ILE A 218 12.70 -5.60 9.07
N SER A 219 12.14 -6.77 8.75
CA SER A 219 11.94 -7.84 9.74
C SER A 219 13.27 -8.30 10.36
N GLN A 220 14.32 -8.45 9.57
CA GLN A 220 15.66 -8.79 10.08
C GLN A 220 16.26 -7.66 10.93
N ILE A 221 16.05 -6.38 10.58
CA ILE A 221 16.41 -5.23 11.43
C ILE A 221 15.62 -5.23 12.74
N GLN A 222 14.32 -5.57 12.73
CA GLN A 222 13.51 -5.71 13.93
C GLN A 222 14.07 -6.79 14.87
N ILE A 223 14.37 -7.97 14.34
CA ILE A 223 14.94 -9.09 15.10
C ILE A 223 16.32 -8.73 15.67
N ALA A 224 17.18 -8.10 14.85
CA ALA A 224 18.48 -7.60 15.27
C ALA A 224 18.38 -6.57 16.41
N ALA A 225 17.40 -5.67 16.37
CA ALA A 225 17.14 -4.74 17.46
C ALA A 225 16.64 -5.46 18.72
N MET A 226 15.73 -6.42 18.58
CA MET A 226 15.21 -7.18 19.73
C MET A 226 16.26 -8.06 20.42
N ASN A 227 17.24 -8.59 19.68
CA ASN A 227 18.39 -9.31 20.26
C ASN A 227 19.17 -8.45 21.28
N ARG A 228 19.11 -7.11 21.16
CA ARG A 228 19.71 -6.16 22.12
C ARG A 228 19.07 -6.14 23.50
N ALA A 229 17.97 -6.87 23.71
CA ALA A 229 17.38 -7.07 25.05
C ALA A 229 18.43 -7.58 26.06
N ASN A 230 19.39 -8.40 25.61
CA ASN A 230 20.46 -8.98 26.43
C ASN A 230 21.66 -8.04 26.67
N ILE A 231 21.69 -6.88 26.01
CA ILE A 231 22.69 -5.82 26.21
C ILE A 231 22.08 -4.79 27.17
N LYS A 232 22.83 -4.25 28.13
CA LYS A 232 22.31 -3.19 28.99
C LYS A 232 22.00 -1.93 28.16
N GLU A 233 21.00 -1.15 28.57
CA GLU A 233 20.58 0.04 27.82
C GLU A 233 21.69 1.10 27.68
N GLU A 234 22.55 1.24 28.69
CA GLU A 234 23.75 2.11 28.68
C GLU A 234 24.81 1.69 27.65
N ASP A 235 24.91 0.40 27.32
CA ASP A 235 25.86 -0.17 26.37
C ASP A 235 25.29 -0.28 24.93
N ARG A 236 23.98 0.01 24.74
CA ARG A 236 23.32 -0.04 23.43
C ARG A 236 23.66 1.21 22.61
N ARG A 237 24.47 1.04 21.56
CA ARG A 237 24.72 2.10 20.58
C ARG A 237 23.46 2.44 19.77
N GLU A 238 23.24 3.71 19.54
CA GLU A 238 22.12 4.21 18.74
C GLU A 238 22.25 3.77 17.28
N PHE A 239 21.10 3.53 16.65
CA PHE A 239 21.03 3.08 15.28
C PHE A 239 19.77 3.64 14.62
N PHE A 240 19.90 4.23 13.43
CA PHE A 240 18.81 4.95 12.77
C PHE A 240 18.39 4.21 11.49
N LEU A 241 17.14 3.75 11.45
CA LEU A 241 16.53 3.16 10.25
C LEU A 241 15.73 4.23 9.51
N TYR A 242 16.28 4.65 8.38
CA TYR A 242 15.66 5.49 7.37
C TYR A 242 14.96 4.62 6.33
N VAL A 243 13.67 4.85 6.10
CA VAL A 243 12.88 4.15 5.08
C VAL A 243 12.23 5.19 4.18
N ASP A 244 12.69 5.31 2.93
CA ASP A 244 11.94 6.05 1.92
C ASP A 244 10.81 5.19 1.35
N GLU A 245 9.72 5.85 0.96
CA GLU A 245 8.46 5.24 0.52
C GLU A 245 8.01 4.04 1.39
N PHE A 246 7.96 4.28 2.71
CA PHE A 246 7.59 3.33 3.76
C PHE A 246 6.33 2.52 3.47
N GLN A 247 5.34 3.08 2.77
CA GLN A 247 4.09 2.39 2.39
C GLN A 247 4.34 1.08 1.62
N ASN A 248 5.42 0.99 0.83
CA ASN A 248 5.81 -0.24 0.13
C ASN A 248 6.09 -1.38 1.12
N PHE A 249 6.71 -1.07 2.26
CA PHE A 249 7.19 -2.07 3.23
C PHE A 249 6.33 -2.17 4.51
N ALA A 250 5.39 -1.25 4.72
CA ALA A 250 4.51 -1.19 5.89
C ALA A 250 3.70 -2.50 6.07
N THR A 251 4.05 -3.31 7.07
CA THR A 251 3.34 -4.54 7.50
C THR A 251 2.87 -4.38 8.95
N SER A 252 1.93 -5.22 9.41
CA SER A 252 1.48 -5.23 10.82
C SER A 252 2.64 -5.45 11.82
N SER A 253 3.72 -6.11 11.41
CA SER A 253 4.95 -6.27 12.22
C SER A 253 5.59 -4.92 12.61
N PHE A 254 5.40 -3.86 11.81
CA PHE A 254 5.86 -2.51 12.13
C PHE A 254 5.10 -1.86 13.30
N VAL A 255 3.84 -2.22 13.57
CA VAL A 255 3.10 -1.68 14.72
C VAL A 255 3.86 -1.98 16.02
N LYS A 256 4.45 -3.18 16.09
CA LYS A 256 5.30 -3.59 17.22
C LYS A 256 6.65 -2.86 17.22
N ILE A 257 7.33 -2.71 16.08
CA ILE A 257 8.62 -1.99 16.05
C ILE A 257 8.44 -0.52 16.46
N LEU A 258 7.40 0.18 15.98
CA LEU A 258 7.08 1.56 16.34
C LEU A 258 6.87 1.74 17.86
N SER A 259 6.24 0.76 18.51
CA SER A 259 5.91 0.82 19.94
C SER A 259 7.05 0.38 20.87
N GLU A 260 8.01 -0.42 20.38
CA GLU A 260 9.09 -1.01 21.20
C GLU A 260 10.50 -0.49 20.87
N ALA A 261 10.76 0.04 19.67
CA ALA A 261 12.10 0.38 19.15
C ALA A 261 12.94 1.27 20.07
N ARG A 262 12.31 2.21 20.79
CA ARG A 262 12.99 3.10 21.74
C ARG A 262 13.80 2.33 22.79
N LYS A 263 13.28 1.20 23.29
CA LYS A 263 13.97 0.34 24.27
C LYS A 263 15.27 -0.23 23.70
N TYR A 264 15.30 -0.52 22.40
CA TYR A 264 16.43 -1.14 21.71
C TYR A 264 17.41 -0.11 21.10
N LYS A 265 17.26 1.18 21.42
CA LYS A 265 18.04 2.29 20.83
C LYS A 265 17.98 2.31 19.28
N LEU A 266 16.82 1.94 18.73
CA LEU A 266 16.52 2.03 17.31
C LEU A 266 15.66 3.28 17.05
N GLY A 267 16.22 4.26 16.34
CA GLY A 267 15.49 5.41 15.81
C GLY A 267 14.84 5.05 14.46
N LEU A 268 13.61 5.51 14.23
CA LEU A 268 12.86 5.26 13.00
C LEU A 268 12.56 6.58 12.30
N ILE A 269 12.95 6.69 11.03
CA ILE A 269 12.68 7.84 10.17
C ILE A 269 11.94 7.33 8.94
N LEU A 270 10.62 7.55 8.91
CA LEU A 270 9.72 6.98 7.91
C LEU A 270 9.23 8.07 6.95
N ALA A 271 9.51 7.90 5.66
CA ALA A 271 8.99 8.74 4.61
C ALA A 271 7.77 8.09 3.95
N ASN A 272 6.67 8.80 3.83
CA ASN A 272 5.47 8.36 3.11
C ASN A 272 5.09 9.41 2.05
N GLN A 273 4.33 9.01 1.02
CA GLN A 273 3.72 9.95 0.06
C GLN A 273 2.33 10.41 0.53
N TYR A 274 1.43 9.48 0.81
CA TYR A 274 0.04 9.76 1.19
C TYR A 274 -0.39 8.91 2.37
N ILE A 275 -1.03 9.51 3.38
CA ILE A 275 -1.46 8.82 4.60
C ILE A 275 -2.42 7.67 4.26
N ALA A 276 -3.32 7.90 3.28
CA ALA A 276 -4.30 6.91 2.80
C ALA A 276 -3.70 5.63 2.17
N GLN A 277 -2.39 5.59 1.85
CA GLN A 277 -1.71 4.36 1.39
C GLN A 277 -1.36 3.41 2.55
N LEU A 278 -1.44 3.87 3.80
CA LEU A 278 -1.15 3.06 4.98
C LEU A 278 -2.44 2.47 5.57
N PRO A 279 -2.45 1.18 5.96
CA PRO A 279 -3.49 0.60 6.80
C PRO A 279 -3.77 1.42 8.06
N GLU A 280 -5.03 1.49 8.51
CA GLU A 280 -5.46 2.36 9.61
C GLU A 280 -4.77 2.02 10.95
N ASP A 281 -4.52 0.73 11.21
CA ASP A 281 -3.75 0.26 12.36
C ASP A 281 -2.32 0.80 12.34
N ILE A 282 -1.66 0.79 11.17
CA ILE A 282 -0.32 1.36 10.99
C ILE A 282 -0.36 2.90 11.12
N GLN A 283 -1.36 3.58 10.58
CA GLN A 283 -1.51 5.03 10.77
C GLN A 283 -1.63 5.38 12.26
N ASN A 284 -2.51 4.70 12.99
CA ASN A 284 -2.73 4.91 14.42
C ASN A 284 -1.47 4.57 15.23
N ALA A 285 -0.74 3.50 14.86
CA ALA A 285 0.54 3.15 15.49
C ALA A 285 1.64 4.20 15.25
N ILE A 286 1.68 4.83 14.07
CA ILE A 286 2.62 5.92 13.79
C ILE A 286 2.26 7.14 14.64
N PHE A 287 1.07 7.72 14.44
CA PHE A 287 0.69 8.97 15.11
C PHE A 287 0.61 8.85 16.64
N GLY A 288 0.36 7.64 17.18
CA GLY A 288 0.41 7.37 18.62
C GLY A 288 1.83 7.27 19.22
N ASN A 289 2.88 7.02 18.42
CA ASN A 289 4.24 6.80 18.91
C ASN A 289 5.28 7.84 18.44
N VAL A 290 5.03 8.60 17.35
CA VAL A 290 6.01 9.56 16.82
C VAL A 290 5.96 10.91 17.55
N GLY A 291 7.10 11.30 18.15
CA GLY A 291 7.25 12.62 18.78
C GLY A 291 7.52 13.77 17.79
N THR A 292 7.94 13.45 16.57
CA THR A 292 8.29 14.42 15.52
C THR A 292 7.50 14.10 14.26
N VAL A 293 6.81 15.11 13.71
CA VAL A 293 6.01 15.01 12.48
C VAL A 293 6.40 16.16 11.58
N MET A 294 6.80 15.86 10.35
CA MET A 294 7.16 16.83 9.30
C MET A 294 6.22 16.64 8.11
N SER A 295 5.49 17.69 7.74
CA SER A 295 4.63 17.70 6.55
C SER A 295 5.19 18.67 5.52
N TYR A 296 5.45 18.17 4.32
CA TYR A 296 5.54 19.00 3.12
C TYR A 296 4.11 19.35 2.65
N VAL A 297 3.99 19.87 1.43
CA VAL A 297 2.70 19.95 0.72
C VAL A 297 2.03 18.57 0.67
N ILE A 298 0.74 18.54 0.95
CA ILE A 298 -0.11 17.33 1.02
C ILE A 298 -1.43 17.55 0.28
N GLY A 299 -2.13 16.46 -0.04
CA GLY A 299 -3.49 16.53 -0.58
C GLY A 299 -4.53 16.87 0.49
N ALA A 300 -5.66 17.43 0.07
CA ALA A 300 -6.74 17.83 0.97
C ALA A 300 -7.30 16.68 1.84
N SER A 301 -7.25 15.43 1.36
CA SER A 301 -7.66 14.23 2.13
C SER A 301 -6.80 13.96 3.37
N ASP A 302 -5.51 14.29 3.29
CA ASP A 302 -4.53 14.00 4.34
C ASP A 302 -4.41 15.17 5.32
N ALA A 303 -4.83 16.37 4.89
CA ALA A 303 -4.73 17.61 5.64
C ALA A 303 -5.47 17.55 6.99
N ASP A 304 -6.69 17.01 7.04
CA ASP A 304 -7.49 16.90 8.28
C ASP A 304 -6.79 16.12 9.40
N ARG A 305 -5.90 15.17 9.06
CA ARG A 305 -5.10 14.41 10.02
C ARG A 305 -3.90 15.24 10.49
N ILE A 306 -3.15 15.82 9.56
CA ILE A 306 -1.96 16.62 9.86
C ILE A 306 -2.30 17.92 10.60
N VAL A 307 -3.42 18.59 10.28
CA VAL A 307 -3.91 19.77 11.01
C VAL A 307 -4.07 19.48 12.50
N LYS A 308 -4.68 18.33 12.85
CA LYS A 308 -4.85 17.89 14.24
C LYS A 308 -3.51 17.58 14.90
N GLU A 309 -2.60 16.91 14.18
CA GLU A 309 -1.25 16.64 14.66
C GLU A 309 -0.43 17.91 14.91
N LEU A 310 -0.66 18.97 14.12
CA LEU A 310 -0.07 20.31 14.28
C LEU A 310 -0.95 21.22 15.14
N ASN A 311 -1.62 20.66 16.15
CA ASN A 311 -2.42 21.36 17.18
C ASN A 311 -3.47 22.35 16.63
N ASN A 312 -3.95 22.15 15.40
CA ASN A 312 -4.82 23.06 14.64
C ASN A 312 -4.24 24.48 14.46
N LEU A 313 -2.90 24.65 14.50
CA LEU A 313 -2.24 25.94 14.25
C LEU A 313 -2.28 26.35 12.77
N TYR A 314 -2.31 25.36 11.88
CA TYR A 314 -2.40 25.51 10.43
C TYR A 314 -3.78 25.05 9.94
N THR A 315 -4.31 25.70 8.91
CA THR A 315 -5.49 25.22 8.18
C THR A 315 -5.12 24.17 7.13
N ALA A 316 -6.12 23.48 6.57
CA ALA A 316 -5.88 22.59 5.44
C ALA A 316 -5.30 23.34 4.22
N ASP A 317 -5.81 24.55 3.95
CA ASP A 317 -5.35 25.39 2.85
C ASP A 317 -3.89 25.83 3.03
N ASP A 318 -3.44 26.10 4.27
CA ASP A 318 -2.03 26.43 4.55
C ASP A 318 -1.09 25.25 4.19
N LEU A 319 -1.51 24.01 4.47
CA LEU A 319 -0.71 22.81 4.21
C LEU A 319 -0.72 22.41 2.73
N VAL A 320 -1.85 22.59 2.04
CA VAL A 320 -1.97 22.42 0.57
C VAL A 320 -1.23 23.53 -0.18
N GLY A 321 -1.09 24.72 0.43
CA GLY A 321 -0.40 25.88 -0.13
C GLY A 321 1.12 25.95 0.10
N LEU A 322 1.72 24.96 0.79
CA LEU A 322 3.17 24.95 1.07
C LEU A 322 4.01 24.96 -0.22
N ALA A 323 4.95 25.89 -0.33
CA ALA A 323 5.83 25.96 -1.49
C ALA A 323 6.90 24.84 -1.49
N LYS A 324 7.58 24.64 -2.63
CA LYS A 324 8.66 23.65 -2.75
C LYS A 324 9.72 23.87 -1.66
N TYR A 325 10.10 22.79 -0.99
CA TYR A 325 11.03 22.74 0.16
C TYR A 325 10.52 23.37 1.47
N GLN A 326 9.36 24.02 1.51
CA GLN A 326 8.72 24.42 2.76
C GLN A 326 8.06 23.21 3.43
N LEU A 327 8.10 23.17 4.75
CA LEU A 327 7.44 22.16 5.56
C LEU A 327 6.85 22.79 6.83
N ALA A 328 5.74 22.24 7.31
CA ALA A 328 5.19 22.51 8.64
C ALA A 328 5.51 21.30 9.53
N MET A 329 5.97 21.53 10.76
CA MET A 329 6.38 20.45 11.64
C MET A 329 6.15 20.72 13.12
N LYS A 330 6.06 19.63 13.89
CA LYS A 330 6.35 19.59 15.33
C LYS A 330 7.53 18.65 15.56
N MET A 331 8.33 18.90 16.58
CA MET A 331 9.40 18.01 17.00
C MET A 331 9.34 17.73 18.49
N SER A 332 9.84 16.56 18.90
CA SER A 332 10.13 16.30 20.30
C SER A 332 11.59 16.60 20.60
N VAL A 333 11.83 17.48 21.56
CA VAL A 333 13.15 17.85 22.08
C VAL A 333 13.12 17.60 23.58
N ASP A 334 14.07 16.81 24.10
CA ASP A 334 14.14 16.43 25.52
C ASP A 334 12.82 15.88 26.10
N SER A 335 12.10 15.09 25.29
CA SER A 335 10.75 14.55 25.58
C SER A 335 9.63 15.59 25.72
N GLN A 336 9.86 16.86 25.37
CA GLN A 336 8.82 17.88 25.23
C GLN A 336 8.49 18.11 23.76
N VAL A 337 7.21 18.26 23.43
CA VAL A 337 6.77 18.56 22.05
C VAL A 337 6.78 20.07 21.85
N THR A 338 7.46 20.55 20.81
CA THR A 338 7.48 21.97 20.47
C THR A 338 6.11 22.45 20.01
N GLN A 339 5.83 23.75 20.14
CA GLN A 339 4.77 24.35 19.33
C GLN A 339 5.07 24.09 17.84
N PRO A 340 4.06 23.80 17.01
CA PRO A 340 4.26 23.63 15.57
C PRO A 340 4.84 24.89 14.92
N PHE A 341 5.72 24.70 13.94
CA PHE A 341 6.34 25.80 13.20
C PHE A 341 6.64 25.40 11.74
N SER A 342 6.88 26.40 10.89
CA SER A 342 7.30 26.22 9.51
C SER A 342 8.83 26.31 9.39
N ALA A 343 9.39 25.51 8.48
CA ALA A 343 10.81 25.48 8.17
C ALA A 343 11.03 25.27 6.67
N ASN A 344 12.26 25.52 6.23
CA ASN A 344 12.72 25.15 4.88
C ASN A 344 13.67 23.95 5.01
N ALA A 345 13.47 22.93 4.19
CA ALA A 345 14.40 21.82 4.08
C ALA A 345 15.71 22.27 3.42
N LEU A 346 16.84 21.79 3.95
CA LEU A 346 18.15 22.01 3.36
C LEU A 346 18.33 21.10 2.11
N PRO A 347 19.16 21.52 1.13
CA PRO A 347 19.68 20.61 0.11
C PRO A 347 20.60 19.56 0.75
N LEU A 348 21.10 18.60 -0.03
CA LEU A 348 22.23 17.77 0.43
C LEU A 348 23.44 18.67 0.76
N PRO A 349 24.25 18.33 1.77
CA PRO A 349 25.40 19.15 2.16
C PRO A 349 26.49 19.13 1.07
N ASP A 350 27.27 20.20 0.94
CA ASP A 350 28.40 20.30 -0.02
C ASP A 350 29.64 19.48 0.42
N THR A 351 29.43 18.32 1.06
CA THR A 351 30.45 17.44 1.64
C THR A 351 30.64 16.17 0.82
N TYR A 352 30.66 16.32 -0.50
CA TYR A 352 30.78 15.22 -1.46
C TYR A 352 32.20 14.65 -1.44
N MET A 353 32.35 13.37 -1.09
CA MET A 353 33.63 12.68 -0.85
C MET A 353 34.13 11.88 -2.05
N HIS A 354 33.33 11.73 -3.12
CA HIS A 354 33.64 10.91 -4.30
C HIS A 354 34.02 9.45 -3.94
N THR A 355 33.39 8.89 -2.90
CA THR A 355 33.77 7.58 -2.33
C THR A 355 33.06 6.37 -2.94
N LYS A 356 32.04 6.56 -3.79
CA LYS A 356 31.16 5.50 -4.29
C LYS A 356 31.89 4.26 -4.83
N GLU A 357 32.86 4.43 -5.73
CA GLU A 357 33.58 3.30 -6.33
C GLU A 357 34.32 2.44 -5.29
N ARG A 358 35.02 3.09 -4.34
CA ARG A 358 35.74 2.42 -3.25
C ARG A 358 34.80 1.71 -2.27
N VAL A 359 33.64 2.33 -1.98
CA VAL A 359 32.59 1.73 -1.13
C VAL A 359 31.98 0.50 -1.80
N LEU A 360 31.73 0.56 -3.11
CA LEU A 360 31.23 -0.57 -3.89
C LEU A 360 32.24 -1.72 -3.94
N GLU A 361 33.53 -1.43 -4.21
CA GLU A 361 34.59 -2.44 -4.21
C GLU A 361 34.70 -3.16 -2.85
N ALA A 362 34.82 -2.41 -1.76
CA ALA A 362 34.90 -2.96 -0.40
C ALA A 362 33.64 -3.76 0.00
N THR A 363 32.46 -3.27 -0.39
CA THR A 363 31.19 -3.97 -0.18
C THR A 363 31.16 -5.31 -0.94
N TYR A 364 31.49 -5.29 -2.23
CA TYR A 364 31.41 -6.47 -3.09
C TYR A 364 32.38 -7.56 -2.64
N ALA A 365 33.63 -7.20 -2.29
CA ALA A 365 34.62 -8.15 -1.78
C ALA A 365 34.15 -8.86 -0.48
N LYS A 366 33.40 -8.15 0.36
CA LYS A 366 33.01 -8.61 1.70
C LYS A 366 31.69 -9.39 1.70
N TYR A 367 30.64 -8.81 1.11
CA TYR A 367 29.27 -9.28 1.26
C TYR A 367 28.72 -10.06 0.06
N TYR A 368 29.31 -9.92 -1.14
CA TYR A 368 28.80 -10.58 -2.35
C TYR A 368 29.57 -11.85 -2.67
N ARG A 369 28.89 -12.77 -3.36
CA ARG A 369 29.43 -14.05 -3.85
C ARG A 369 29.01 -14.21 -5.31
N GLU A 370 29.88 -14.79 -6.14
CA GLU A 370 29.56 -15.08 -7.54
C GLU A 370 28.31 -15.96 -7.63
N THR A 371 27.35 -15.57 -8.48
CA THR A 371 26.19 -16.41 -8.78
C THR A 371 26.54 -17.33 -9.94
N LYS A 372 26.22 -18.62 -9.77
CA LYS A 372 26.38 -19.63 -10.82
C LYS A 372 25.00 -20.02 -11.33
N PRO A 373 24.82 -20.23 -12.65
CA PRO A 373 23.57 -20.77 -13.18
C PRO A 373 23.22 -22.06 -12.44
N MET A 374 22.02 -22.11 -11.89
CA MET A 374 21.54 -23.28 -11.16
C MET A 374 21.44 -24.47 -12.11
N ASP A 375 22.09 -25.58 -11.76
CA ASP A 375 22.04 -26.80 -12.58
C ASP A 375 20.75 -27.61 -12.32
N MET A 376 20.44 -28.54 -13.23
CA MET A 376 19.24 -29.37 -13.10
C MET A 376 19.22 -30.26 -11.85
N SER A 377 20.37 -30.64 -11.29
CA SER A 377 20.41 -31.43 -10.04
C SER A 377 20.02 -30.58 -8.83
N GLN A 378 20.37 -29.29 -8.82
CA GLN A 378 19.93 -28.32 -7.81
C GLN A 378 18.42 -28.03 -7.93
N ILE A 379 17.90 -27.90 -9.17
CA ILE A 379 16.46 -27.79 -9.41
C ILE A 379 15.73 -29.06 -8.93
N THR A 380 16.24 -30.26 -9.26
CA THR A 380 15.69 -31.53 -8.77
C THR A 380 15.77 -31.64 -7.24
N ALA A 381 16.84 -31.16 -6.58
CA ALA A 381 16.93 -31.16 -5.12
C ALA A 381 15.92 -30.22 -4.43
N LEU A 382 15.52 -29.13 -5.11
CA LEU A 382 14.47 -28.21 -4.67
C LEU A 382 13.05 -28.72 -4.99
N MET A 383 12.88 -29.46 -6.09
CA MET A 383 11.56 -29.76 -6.69
C MET A 383 11.16 -31.24 -6.64
N THR A 384 12.03 -32.16 -6.18
CA THR A 384 11.80 -33.61 -6.31
C THR A 384 12.10 -34.34 -4.99
N PRO A 385 11.23 -35.27 -4.53
CA PRO A 385 11.55 -36.11 -3.40
C PRO A 385 12.73 -37.05 -3.74
N PRO A 386 13.69 -37.29 -2.81
CA PRO A 386 14.74 -38.26 -3.04
C PRO A 386 14.12 -39.66 -3.18
N ALA A 387 14.66 -40.47 -4.08
CA ALA A 387 14.13 -41.80 -4.34
C ALA A 387 14.09 -42.65 -3.06
N LYS A 388 12.93 -43.27 -2.79
CA LYS A 388 12.63 -44.11 -1.63
C LYS A 388 13.78 -45.08 -1.29
N ARG A 389 14.58 -44.75 -0.28
CA ARG A 389 15.40 -45.72 0.45
C ARG A 389 14.54 -46.35 1.56
N PHE A 390 13.82 -47.41 1.21
CA PHE A 390 13.29 -48.35 2.19
C PHE A 390 14.45 -49.20 2.73
N THR A 391 14.62 -49.24 4.06
CA THR A 391 15.00 -50.40 4.91
C THR A 391 15.48 -49.93 6.30
N GLU A 392 14.64 -49.19 7.05
CA GLU A 392 14.85 -48.99 8.50
C GLU A 392 13.52 -49.14 9.24
N PRO A 393 13.52 -49.70 10.46
CA PRO A 393 12.31 -49.89 11.27
C PRO A 393 11.73 -48.58 11.79
N ALA A 394 10.49 -48.61 12.28
CA ALA A 394 9.77 -47.43 12.74
C ALA A 394 10.56 -46.62 13.80
N TYR A 395 10.86 -45.36 13.48
CA TYR A 395 11.62 -44.46 14.33
C TYR A 395 10.79 -43.92 15.49
N ALA A 396 11.15 -44.28 16.73
CA ALA A 396 10.61 -43.66 17.93
C ALA A 396 11.37 -42.35 18.25
N PRO A 397 10.69 -41.19 18.31
CA PRO A 397 11.33 -39.90 18.54
C PRO A 397 11.95 -39.84 19.93
N LYS A 398 13.05 -39.08 20.07
CA LYS A 398 13.86 -39.01 21.30
C LYS A 398 13.06 -38.59 22.54
N ALA A 399 11.97 -37.82 22.37
CA ALA A 399 11.07 -37.37 23.42
C ALA A 399 10.07 -38.43 23.93
N LEU A 400 9.89 -39.56 23.23
CA LEU A 400 9.01 -40.67 23.61
C LEU A 400 9.78 -41.94 24.02
N ARG A 401 11.09 -41.82 24.28
CA ARG A 401 11.87 -42.91 24.86
C ARG A 401 11.71 -42.89 26.37
N GLU A 402 11.31 -44.01 26.96
CA GLU A 402 11.40 -44.17 28.41
C GLU A 402 12.86 -44.00 28.86
N PRO A 403 13.10 -43.36 30.03
CA PRO A 403 14.45 -43.19 30.56
C PRO A 403 15.08 -44.56 30.82
N SER A 404 16.03 -44.94 29.96
CA SER A 404 16.68 -46.24 30.00
C SER A 404 17.44 -46.40 31.32
N ALA A 405 17.32 -47.57 31.95
CA ALA A 405 17.81 -47.82 33.30
C ALA A 405 19.31 -47.50 33.47
N ILE A 406 19.64 -46.99 34.65
CA ILE A 406 20.99 -46.65 35.10
C ILE A 406 21.89 -47.90 34.98
N VAL A 407 22.91 -47.84 34.13
CA VAL A 407 24.06 -48.75 34.20
C VAL A 407 25.16 -48.02 34.97
N SER A 408 25.27 -48.34 36.25
CA SER A 408 26.29 -47.82 37.16
C SER A 408 27.65 -48.47 36.92
N LEU A 409 28.68 -47.66 36.68
CA LEU A 409 30.07 -48.02 36.92
C LEU A 409 30.76 -46.86 37.66
N GLU A 410 31.07 -47.11 38.92
CA GLU A 410 31.81 -46.19 39.79
C GLU A 410 33.32 -46.29 39.57
N GLY A 411 34.03 -45.21 39.91
CA GLY A 411 35.40 -45.29 40.43
C GLY A 411 36.54 -44.97 39.46
N GLN A 412 37.04 -43.72 39.51
CA GLN A 412 38.13 -43.39 40.43
C GLN A 412 38.30 -41.86 40.54
N ALA A 413 38.73 -41.40 41.72
CA ALA A 413 38.83 -39.99 42.09
C ALA A 413 40.23 -39.40 41.85
N LEU A 414 40.34 -38.07 41.89
CA LEU A 414 41.49 -37.35 42.47
C LEU A 414 41.07 -35.89 42.80
N GLU A 415 41.74 -35.29 43.79
CA GLU A 415 41.27 -34.11 44.55
C GLU A 415 41.75 -32.75 44.01
N ASN A 416 41.13 -31.67 44.53
CA ASN A 416 41.52 -30.26 44.33
C ASN A 416 42.91 -29.94 44.91
N PRO A 417 43.54 -28.80 44.51
CA PRO A 417 43.51 -27.65 45.41
C PRO A 417 43.33 -26.27 44.75
N GLN A 418 43.03 -25.27 45.58
CA GLN A 418 42.75 -23.88 45.20
C GLN A 418 44.00 -22.99 45.01
N SER A 419 43.79 -21.87 44.31
CA SER A 419 44.45 -20.55 44.47
C SER A 419 45.84 -20.30 43.84
N ALA A 420 45.90 -19.34 42.90
CA ALA A 420 46.93 -18.30 42.79
C ALA A 420 46.48 -17.20 41.78
N ARG A 421 46.91 -15.95 41.99
CA ARG A 421 46.61 -14.78 41.12
C ARG A 421 47.53 -14.72 39.89
N PRO A 422 47.13 -13.95 38.86
CA PRO A 422 48.06 -12.99 38.24
C PRO A 422 47.72 -11.53 38.58
N GLY A 423 48.76 -10.70 38.69
CA GLY A 423 48.68 -9.25 38.84
C GLY A 423 48.44 -8.49 37.53
N PRO A 424 48.44 -7.14 37.56
CA PRO A 424 47.72 -6.33 36.58
C PRO A 424 48.50 -6.05 35.29
N ALA A 425 47.78 -6.02 34.16
CA ALA A 425 48.29 -5.55 32.87
C ALA A 425 47.49 -4.34 32.36
N GLY A 426 48.19 -3.22 32.14
CA GLY A 426 47.86 -2.13 31.22
C GLY A 426 46.42 -1.59 31.18
N LYS A 427 46.17 -0.45 31.84
CA LYS A 427 45.09 0.45 31.43
C LYS A 427 45.41 1.07 30.06
N SER A 428 44.79 0.60 28.98
CA SER A 428 44.68 1.38 27.75
C SER A 428 43.59 2.44 27.92
N SER A 429 44.00 3.67 28.21
CA SER A 429 43.09 4.81 28.27
C SER A 429 42.60 5.17 26.87
N PHE A 430 41.42 4.67 26.49
CA PHE A 430 40.65 5.32 25.44
C PHE A 430 40.31 6.74 25.91
N PRO A 431 40.60 7.79 25.12
CA PRO A 431 40.20 9.14 25.50
C PRO A 431 38.67 9.21 25.48
N SER A 432 38.07 9.44 26.64
CA SER A 432 36.64 9.75 26.73
C SER A 432 36.40 11.04 25.95
N LYS A 433 35.77 10.95 24.76
CA LYS A 433 35.22 12.14 24.11
C LYS A 433 34.25 12.79 25.09
N ALA A 434 34.49 14.04 25.44
CA ALA A 434 33.54 14.82 26.20
C ALA A 434 32.20 14.85 25.44
N PRO A 435 31.04 14.85 26.12
CA PRO A 435 29.75 14.97 25.45
C PRO A 435 29.76 16.25 24.61
N TYR A 436 29.42 16.11 23.32
CA TYR A 436 29.31 17.24 22.41
C TYR A 436 28.13 18.11 22.84
N VAL A 437 28.43 19.26 23.44
CA VAL A 437 27.45 20.32 23.65
C VAL A 437 27.41 21.13 22.35
N PRO A 438 26.30 21.14 21.61
CA PRO A 438 26.22 21.93 20.38
C PRO A 438 26.38 23.41 20.71
N GLN A 439 27.44 24.02 20.17
CA GLN A 439 27.57 25.47 20.17
C GLN A 439 26.59 26.06 19.16
N LEU A 440 25.33 26.18 19.58
CA LEU A 440 24.37 27.04 18.91
C LEU A 440 24.99 28.46 18.85
N PRO A 441 24.91 29.16 17.69
CA PRO A 441 25.31 30.57 17.65
C PRO A 441 24.51 31.35 18.70
N PRO A 442 25.11 32.38 19.33
CA PRO A 442 24.49 33.08 20.45
C PRO A 442 23.09 33.55 20.06
N ILE A 443 22.08 33.03 20.76
CA ILE A 443 20.68 33.38 20.54
C ILE A 443 20.52 34.85 20.92
N ILE A 444 20.51 35.73 19.91
CA ILE A 444 20.06 37.11 20.09
C ILE A 444 18.64 37.02 20.63
N PRO A 445 18.33 37.57 21.81
CA PRO A 445 16.98 37.52 22.36
C PRO A 445 16.02 38.20 21.39
N ARG A 446 15.18 37.42 20.71
CA ARG A 446 14.09 37.96 19.90
C ARG A 446 13.04 38.53 20.85
N THR A 447 13.18 39.82 21.17
CA THR A 447 12.24 40.61 21.98
C THR A 447 10.92 40.91 21.25
N GLN A 448 10.64 40.24 20.13
CA GLN A 448 9.39 40.30 19.39
C GLN A 448 8.98 38.90 18.91
N PRO A 449 7.68 38.54 18.98
CA PRO A 449 7.17 37.31 18.38
C PRO A 449 7.41 37.31 16.86
N ASN A 450 7.62 36.12 16.29
CA ASN A 450 7.94 35.94 14.88
C ASN A 450 6.83 36.57 13.98
N PRO A 451 7.11 37.60 13.17
CA PRO A 451 6.05 38.40 12.53
C PRO A 451 5.47 37.76 11.27
N PHE A 452 6.01 36.63 10.81
CA PHE A 452 5.51 35.91 9.64
C PHE A 452 4.30 35.05 9.97
N LYS A 453 3.14 35.70 10.10
CA LYS A 453 1.88 35.06 9.69
C LYS A 453 1.87 34.98 8.16
N ILE A 454 1.39 33.85 7.63
CA ILE A 454 0.97 33.77 6.22
C ILE A 454 -0.09 34.87 6.02
N PRO A 455 0.05 35.77 5.02
CA PRO A 455 -0.92 36.83 4.83
C PRO A 455 -2.28 36.22 4.43
N PRO A 456 -3.38 36.59 5.10
CA PRO A 456 -4.70 36.13 4.69
C PRO A 456 -5.02 36.66 3.29
N SER A 457 -5.63 35.83 2.45
CA SER A 457 -6.10 36.22 1.12
C SER A 457 -7.02 37.45 1.23
N GLY A 458 -6.57 38.55 0.62
CA GLY A 458 -7.12 39.88 0.90
C GLY A 458 -8.58 40.04 0.49
N LYS A 459 -9.42 40.51 1.43
CA LYS A 459 -10.72 41.11 1.10
C LYS A 459 -10.52 42.61 0.85
N SER A 460 -10.91 43.08 -0.33
CA SER A 460 -10.81 44.50 -0.70
C SER A 460 -11.82 45.34 0.10
N VAL A 461 -11.41 46.54 0.51
CA VAL A 461 -12.23 47.50 1.26
C VAL A 461 -12.89 48.48 0.29
N ILE A 462 -14.21 48.65 0.43
CA ILE A 462 -15.03 49.60 -0.34
C ILE A 462 -15.11 50.95 0.41
N PRO A 463 -14.85 52.09 -0.24
CA PRO A 463 -15.40 53.38 0.15
C PRO A 463 -16.72 53.63 -0.59
N SER A 464 -17.79 53.84 0.15
CA SER A 464 -19.15 54.01 -0.36
C SER A 464 -19.49 55.44 -0.78
N ARG A 465 -20.21 55.60 -1.90
CA ARG A 465 -21.17 56.70 -2.07
C ARG A 465 -22.41 56.28 -2.88
N VAL A 466 -23.47 56.01 -2.13
CA VAL A 466 -24.93 56.20 -2.39
C VAL A 466 -25.22 57.15 -3.58
N GLU A 467 -26.17 56.98 -4.51
CA GLU A 467 -27.55 56.40 -4.61
C GLU A 467 -27.73 55.77 -6.04
N SER A 468 -28.76 55.03 -6.48
CA SER A 468 -29.87 54.22 -5.88
C SER A 468 -30.67 53.47 -6.99
N GLU A 469 -31.25 52.29 -6.68
CA GLU A 469 -32.29 51.55 -7.45
C GLU A 469 -32.00 51.13 -8.93
N ALA A 470 -32.81 50.28 -9.60
CA ALA A 470 -33.14 48.88 -9.28
C ALA A 470 -33.53 48.09 -10.55
N ARG A 471 -32.88 46.93 -10.79
CA ARG A 471 -33.27 45.82 -11.72
C ARG A 471 -33.49 46.11 -13.22
N GLN A 472 -32.56 45.64 -14.08
CA GLN A 472 -32.87 44.68 -15.17
C GLN A 472 -31.62 44.11 -15.87
N SER A 473 -31.79 42.97 -16.53
CA SER A 473 -30.84 42.24 -17.40
C SER A 473 -31.50 42.01 -18.78
N ILE A 474 -30.83 41.61 -19.87
CA ILE A 474 -29.57 40.88 -20.12
C ILE A 474 -28.95 41.44 -21.42
N PRO A 475 -27.63 41.41 -21.67
CA PRO A 475 -27.11 40.38 -22.60
C PRO A 475 -25.64 39.95 -22.42
N GLN A 476 -25.33 38.68 -22.72
CA GLN A 476 -23.98 38.23 -23.07
C GLN A 476 -24.00 37.24 -24.24
N GLY A 477 -23.09 37.48 -25.18
CA GLY A 477 -22.75 36.69 -26.37
C GLY A 477 -21.67 37.46 -27.13
N GLN A 478 -20.76 36.87 -27.89
CA GLN A 478 -20.62 35.47 -28.32
C GLN A 478 -19.13 35.08 -28.39
N ALA A 479 -18.85 33.79 -28.36
CA ALA A 479 -17.65 33.21 -28.95
C ALA A 479 -18.10 32.04 -29.86
N LEU A 480 -17.60 32.01 -31.10
CA LEU A 480 -17.82 30.96 -32.10
C LEU A 480 -16.61 30.00 -32.05
N GLU A 481 -16.79 28.71 -31.75
CA GLU A 481 -17.04 27.59 -32.69
C GLU A 481 -15.78 27.18 -33.50
N ASN A 482 -15.47 25.90 -33.80
CA ASN A 482 -16.10 24.57 -33.57
C ASN A 482 -14.96 23.48 -33.73
N PRO A 483 -15.15 22.13 -33.70
CA PRO A 483 -16.39 21.35 -33.74
C PRO A 483 -16.59 20.26 -32.66
N GLN A 484 -17.81 20.24 -32.13
CA GLN A 484 -18.69 19.08 -31.89
C GLN A 484 -18.08 17.65 -31.75
N SER A 485 -18.26 17.06 -30.56
CA SER A 485 -18.78 15.69 -30.44
C SER A 485 -19.87 15.67 -29.36
N ALA A 486 -21.14 15.60 -29.76
CA ALA A 486 -22.27 15.73 -28.85
C ALA A 486 -22.38 14.53 -27.90
N ARG A 487 -22.70 14.79 -26.61
CA ARG A 487 -23.27 13.77 -25.73
C ARG A 487 -24.80 13.88 -25.78
N PRO A 488 -25.54 12.82 -26.11
CA PRO A 488 -26.99 12.84 -26.02
C PRO A 488 -27.42 12.87 -24.56
N GLY A 489 -28.29 13.83 -24.20
CA GLY A 489 -29.18 13.62 -23.05
C GLY A 489 -30.20 12.55 -23.42
N PRO A 490 -30.54 11.60 -22.53
CA PRO A 490 -31.44 10.52 -22.89
C PRO A 490 -32.86 11.06 -23.13
N ALA A 491 -33.39 10.77 -24.31
CA ALA A 491 -34.83 10.64 -24.51
C ALA A 491 -35.39 9.56 -23.54
N GLY A 492 -36.71 9.51 -23.36
CA GLY A 492 -37.35 8.67 -22.35
C GLY A 492 -36.81 7.24 -22.30
N LEU A 493 -36.36 6.83 -21.11
CA LEU A 493 -35.84 5.48 -20.85
C LEU A 493 -36.94 4.44 -21.12
N SER A 494 -36.83 3.75 -22.25
CA SER A 494 -37.63 2.57 -22.59
C SER A 494 -36.83 1.29 -22.35
N ASP A 495 -37.52 0.19 -22.10
CA ASP A 495 -36.88 -1.13 -22.02
C ASP A 495 -36.19 -1.46 -23.36
N PRO A 496 -34.91 -1.90 -23.37
CA PRO A 496 -34.19 -2.24 -24.60
C PRO A 496 -34.77 -3.48 -25.28
N SER A 497 -34.83 -3.46 -26.61
CA SER A 497 -35.16 -4.64 -27.41
C SER A 497 -33.97 -5.59 -27.52
N LEU A 498 -34.22 -6.84 -27.97
CA LEU A 498 -33.16 -7.81 -28.26
C LEU A 498 -32.15 -7.26 -29.30
N ALA A 499 -32.60 -6.44 -30.25
CA ALA A 499 -31.72 -5.82 -31.25
C ALA A 499 -30.78 -4.78 -30.62
N ASP A 500 -31.24 -4.02 -29.62
CA ASP A 500 -30.42 -3.04 -28.91
C ASP A 500 -29.35 -3.73 -28.04
N LEU A 501 -29.71 -4.86 -27.41
CA LEU A 501 -28.78 -5.68 -26.62
C LEU A 501 -27.70 -6.31 -27.49
N ASP A 502 -28.05 -6.84 -28.67
CA ASP A 502 -27.09 -7.38 -29.64
C ASP A 502 -26.22 -6.28 -30.29
N ALA A 503 -26.75 -5.06 -30.47
CA ALA A 503 -25.96 -3.91 -30.91
C ALA A 503 -24.86 -3.55 -29.89
N LEU A 504 -25.18 -3.52 -28.59
CA LEU A 504 -24.18 -3.31 -27.53
C LEU A 504 -23.11 -4.41 -27.50
N ARG A 505 -23.50 -5.68 -27.73
CA ARG A 505 -22.55 -6.79 -27.86
C ARG A 505 -21.57 -6.56 -29.01
N LYS A 506 -22.05 -6.10 -30.18
CA LYS A 506 -21.21 -5.75 -31.35
C LYS A 506 -20.24 -4.60 -31.09
N GLU A 507 -20.61 -3.62 -30.26
CA GLU A 507 -19.69 -2.55 -29.85
C GLU A 507 -18.56 -3.03 -28.91
N GLY A 508 -18.72 -4.21 -28.30
CA GLY A 508 -17.80 -4.79 -27.31
C GLY A 508 -18.24 -4.56 -25.85
N LEU A 509 -19.49 -4.16 -25.61
CA LEU A 509 -20.03 -3.92 -24.27
C LEU A 509 -20.98 -5.05 -23.87
N ARG A 510 -20.65 -5.79 -22.79
CA ARG A 510 -21.57 -6.81 -22.26
C ARG A 510 -22.75 -6.14 -21.53
N PRO A 511 -24.00 -6.37 -21.94
CA PRO A 511 -25.15 -5.89 -21.18
C PRO A 511 -25.21 -6.56 -19.80
N SER A 512 -25.49 -5.78 -18.77
CA SER A 512 -25.60 -6.19 -17.36
C SER A 512 -26.76 -5.45 -16.72
N ILE A 513 -27.42 -6.10 -15.77
CA ILE A 513 -28.59 -5.60 -15.05
C ILE A 513 -28.23 -5.41 -13.58
N VAL A 514 -28.83 -4.43 -12.92
CA VAL A 514 -28.61 -4.11 -11.51
C VAL A 514 -29.94 -3.96 -10.78
N GLY A 515 -30.11 -4.76 -9.72
CA GLY A 515 -31.29 -4.76 -8.86
C GLY A 515 -31.24 -3.66 -7.80
N CYS A 516 -32.08 -2.65 -7.96
CA CYS A 516 -32.27 -1.58 -6.98
C CYS A 516 -33.48 -1.92 -6.11
N PHE A 517 -33.31 -2.85 -5.17
CA PHE A 517 -34.40 -3.26 -4.27
C PHE A 517 -34.69 -2.20 -3.23
N LEU A 518 -35.96 -1.78 -3.14
CA LEU A 518 -36.42 -0.73 -2.23
C LEU A 518 -37.44 -1.26 -1.22
N ASN A 519 -37.34 -0.81 0.02
CA ASN A 519 -38.35 -1.03 1.07
C ASN A 519 -38.36 0.20 1.99
N ASP A 520 -39.53 0.76 2.30
CA ASP A 520 -39.71 1.95 3.15
C ASP A 520 -38.75 3.13 2.85
N LYS A 521 -38.58 3.44 1.55
CA LYS A 521 -37.63 4.43 1.02
C LYS A 521 -36.17 4.20 1.47
N LYS A 522 -35.77 2.94 1.63
CA LYS A 522 -34.38 2.49 1.83
C LYS A 522 -33.98 1.53 0.71
N ILE A 523 -32.71 1.56 0.33
CA ILE A 523 -32.12 0.66 -0.66
C ILE A 523 -31.39 -0.50 0.02
N LEU A 524 -31.50 -1.69 -0.55
CA LEU A 524 -30.65 -2.83 -0.19
C LEU A 524 -29.26 -2.65 -0.78
N LEU A 525 -28.23 -2.65 0.06
CA LEU A 525 -26.85 -2.93 -0.34
C LEU A 525 -26.41 -4.29 0.20
N ALA A 526 -25.66 -5.02 -0.60
CA ALA A 526 -25.08 -6.31 -0.27
C ALA A 526 -23.57 -6.22 -0.12
N TYR A 527 -23.02 -6.90 0.87
CA TYR A 527 -21.58 -6.92 1.14
C TYR A 527 -20.97 -8.23 0.68
N GLN A 528 -19.88 -8.14 -0.09
CA GLN A 528 -19.13 -9.31 -0.55
C GLN A 528 -17.70 -9.24 -0.01
N LYS A 529 -17.39 -10.10 0.96
CA LYS A 529 -16.11 -10.11 1.69
C LYS A 529 -14.92 -10.45 0.80
N SER A 530 -15.12 -11.21 -0.26
CA SER A 530 -14.10 -11.53 -1.28
C SER A 530 -13.55 -10.29 -2.01
N PHE A 531 -14.33 -9.20 -2.07
CA PHE A 531 -13.92 -7.92 -2.65
C PHE A 531 -13.88 -6.76 -1.65
N ASN A 532 -14.24 -7.01 -0.38
CA ASN A 532 -14.36 -6.00 0.68
C ASN A 532 -15.21 -4.79 0.25
N GLN A 533 -16.33 -5.03 -0.43
CA GLN A 533 -17.14 -4.00 -1.10
C GLN A 533 -18.64 -4.16 -0.81
N TRP A 534 -19.31 -3.03 -0.58
CA TRP A 534 -20.77 -2.94 -0.67
C TRP A 534 -21.18 -2.67 -2.12
N LEU A 535 -22.12 -3.45 -2.63
CA LEU A 535 -22.57 -3.40 -4.01
C LEU A 535 -24.08 -3.65 -4.11
N LEU A 536 -24.63 -3.41 -5.30
CA LEU A 536 -26.00 -3.77 -5.65
C LEU A 536 -25.98 -5.13 -6.37
N PRO A 537 -26.91 -6.05 -6.05
CA PRO A 537 -27.06 -7.31 -6.77
C PRO A 537 -27.13 -7.08 -8.28
N GLN A 538 -26.36 -7.85 -9.06
CA GLN A 538 -26.18 -7.58 -10.49
C GLN A 538 -26.01 -8.86 -11.31
N GLY A 539 -26.67 -8.92 -12.47
CA GLY A 539 -26.65 -10.05 -13.39
C GLY A 539 -26.03 -9.71 -14.75
N GLY A 540 -25.70 -10.73 -15.54
CA GLY A 540 -25.30 -10.56 -16.94
C GLY A 540 -26.44 -10.94 -17.87
N VAL A 541 -26.76 -10.13 -18.89
CA VAL A 541 -27.82 -10.54 -19.82
C VAL A 541 -27.25 -11.54 -20.84
N GLU A 542 -27.80 -12.76 -20.87
CA GLU A 542 -27.42 -13.80 -21.84
C GLU A 542 -27.89 -13.46 -23.25
N ASN A 543 -27.28 -14.11 -24.25
CA ASN A 543 -27.61 -13.89 -25.65
C ASN A 543 -29.04 -14.36 -25.94
N LYS A 544 -29.80 -13.59 -26.72
CA LYS A 544 -31.24 -13.80 -27.04
C LYS A 544 -32.20 -13.72 -25.84
N GLN A 545 -31.74 -13.30 -24.67
CA GLN A 545 -32.55 -13.16 -23.47
C GLN A 545 -33.20 -11.76 -23.38
N ASN A 546 -34.50 -11.70 -23.05
CA ASN A 546 -35.17 -10.43 -22.73
C ASN A 546 -34.64 -9.87 -21.40
N ILE A 547 -34.49 -8.55 -21.30
CA ILE A 547 -33.94 -7.91 -20.11
C ILE A 547 -34.80 -8.09 -18.84
N LYS A 548 -36.13 -8.20 -18.97
CA LYS A 548 -37.02 -8.44 -17.81
C LYS A 548 -36.95 -9.88 -17.34
N ASP A 549 -36.88 -10.84 -18.27
CA ASP A 549 -36.67 -12.26 -17.94
C ASP A 549 -35.28 -12.49 -17.33
N ALA A 550 -34.26 -11.77 -17.83
CA ALA A 550 -32.92 -11.73 -17.25
C ALA A 550 -32.93 -11.16 -15.83
N PHE A 551 -33.72 -10.12 -15.55
CA PHE A 551 -33.82 -9.52 -14.21
C PHE A 551 -34.22 -10.55 -13.16
N PHE A 552 -35.31 -11.29 -13.40
CA PHE A 552 -35.77 -12.29 -12.44
C PHE A 552 -34.88 -13.53 -12.39
N LYS A 553 -34.34 -13.99 -13.53
CA LYS A 553 -33.43 -15.16 -13.56
C LYS A 553 -32.12 -14.89 -12.82
N GLU A 554 -31.37 -13.87 -13.23
CA GLU A 554 -30.01 -13.64 -12.73
C GLU A 554 -30.02 -13.15 -11.27
N LEU A 555 -31.00 -12.32 -10.88
CA LEU A 555 -31.08 -11.87 -9.50
C LEU A 555 -31.65 -12.93 -8.55
N ALA A 556 -32.30 -14.00 -9.06
CA ALA A 556 -32.67 -15.14 -8.22
C ALA A 556 -31.44 -15.89 -7.70
N GLU A 557 -30.35 -15.92 -8.47
CA GLU A 557 -29.06 -16.50 -8.07
C GLU A 557 -28.36 -15.61 -7.02
N GLU A 558 -28.53 -14.29 -7.10
CA GLU A 558 -27.88 -13.32 -6.21
C GLU A 558 -28.62 -13.08 -4.87
N VAL A 559 -29.96 -12.97 -4.88
CA VAL A 559 -30.76 -12.63 -3.68
C VAL A 559 -31.82 -13.67 -3.29
N THR A 560 -31.79 -14.85 -3.90
CA THR A 560 -32.77 -15.96 -3.77
C THR A 560 -34.14 -15.72 -4.42
N ASP A 561 -34.67 -16.78 -5.04
CA ASP A 561 -36.01 -16.83 -5.65
C ASP A 561 -37.14 -16.54 -4.66
N ASP A 562 -37.00 -16.98 -3.40
CA ASP A 562 -38.02 -16.73 -2.36
C ASP A 562 -38.12 -15.26 -1.95
N PHE A 563 -37.04 -14.49 -2.03
CA PHE A 563 -37.08 -13.04 -1.84
C PHE A 563 -37.70 -12.33 -3.05
N LEU A 564 -37.32 -12.72 -4.27
CA LEU A 564 -37.87 -12.09 -5.49
C LEU A 564 -39.39 -12.24 -5.62
N LYS A 565 -39.98 -13.36 -5.17
CA LYS A 565 -41.44 -13.54 -5.07
C LYS A 565 -42.14 -12.50 -4.17
N THR A 566 -41.40 -11.83 -3.29
CA THR A 566 -41.93 -10.76 -2.42
C THR A 566 -41.78 -9.36 -3.01
N CYS A 567 -41.05 -9.23 -4.12
CA CYS A 567 -40.91 -8.00 -4.87
C CYS A 567 -42.09 -7.78 -5.84
N ASP A 568 -42.37 -6.53 -6.19
CA ASP A 568 -43.33 -6.20 -7.25
C ASP A 568 -42.78 -6.63 -8.62
N THR A 569 -43.65 -7.21 -9.46
CA THR A 569 -43.29 -7.74 -10.79
C THR A 569 -43.13 -6.65 -11.85
N ASP A 570 -43.67 -5.45 -11.61
CA ASP A 570 -43.54 -4.31 -12.51
C ASP A 570 -42.28 -3.50 -12.18
N ILE A 571 -41.15 -3.92 -12.77
CA ILE A 571 -39.84 -3.31 -12.55
C ILE A 571 -39.62 -2.10 -13.46
N GLN A 572 -39.10 -1.00 -12.91
CA GLN A 572 -38.91 0.25 -13.64
C GLN A 572 -37.42 0.51 -13.95
N LEU A 573 -37.07 0.69 -15.23
CA LEU A 573 -35.77 1.20 -15.64
C LEU A 573 -35.60 2.66 -15.17
N VAL A 574 -34.64 2.93 -14.28
CA VAL A 574 -34.43 4.27 -13.71
C VAL A 574 -33.20 5.00 -14.21
N ALA A 575 -32.17 4.26 -14.64
CA ALA A 575 -30.91 4.81 -15.15
C ALA A 575 -30.19 3.79 -16.05
N VAL A 576 -29.20 4.28 -16.81
CA VAL A 576 -28.21 3.48 -17.53
C VAL A 576 -26.81 4.11 -17.37
N ASP A 577 -25.76 3.31 -17.34
CA ASP A 577 -24.37 3.77 -17.33
C ASP A 577 -23.44 2.76 -18.01
N LYS A 578 -22.24 3.17 -18.44
CA LYS A 578 -21.21 2.28 -19.00
C LYS A 578 -19.86 2.41 -18.31
N ILE A 579 -19.17 1.27 -18.21
CA ILE A 579 -17.80 1.17 -17.73
C ILE A 579 -16.97 0.44 -18.78
N GLU A 580 -16.04 1.16 -19.39
CA GLU A 580 -15.02 0.61 -20.30
C GLU A 580 -13.81 0.15 -19.50
N PHE A 581 -13.21 -0.98 -19.89
CA PHE A 581 -12.01 -1.51 -19.26
C PHE A 581 -10.75 -0.85 -19.82
N PRO A 582 -9.69 -0.67 -19.00
CA PRO A 582 -8.38 -0.25 -19.49
C PRO A 582 -7.90 -1.16 -20.63
N PRO A 583 -7.15 -0.66 -21.63
CA PRO A 583 -6.71 -1.46 -22.78
C PRO A 583 -6.02 -2.78 -22.41
N SER A 584 -5.26 -2.81 -21.32
CA SER A 584 -4.58 -4.02 -20.79
C SER A 584 -5.51 -5.11 -20.25
N LYS A 585 -6.83 -4.84 -20.12
CA LYS A 585 -7.83 -5.79 -19.64
C LYS A 585 -8.93 -6.12 -20.67
N GLN A 586 -8.87 -5.54 -21.87
CA GLN A 586 -9.81 -5.84 -22.95
C GLN A 586 -9.46 -7.21 -23.55
N GLY A 587 -10.47 -8.02 -23.90
CA GLY A 587 -10.27 -9.36 -24.47
C GLY A 587 -9.83 -10.46 -23.49
N LEU A 588 -9.72 -10.19 -22.19
CA LEU A 588 -9.45 -11.22 -21.15
C LEU A 588 -10.62 -12.17 -20.85
N ARG A 589 -11.77 -11.97 -21.51
CA ARG A 589 -13.00 -12.76 -21.34
C ARG A 589 -13.70 -12.88 -22.67
N ASP A 590 -14.17 -14.08 -22.97
CA ASP A 590 -14.92 -14.36 -24.19
C ASP A 590 -16.29 -13.68 -24.16
N MET A 591 -16.70 -13.18 -25.32
CA MET A 591 -18.03 -12.63 -25.57
C MET A 591 -18.38 -12.87 -27.03
N SER A 592 -19.67 -13.07 -27.32
CA SER A 592 -20.17 -13.23 -28.68
C SER A 592 -21.50 -12.51 -28.87
N THR A 593 -21.85 -12.23 -30.12
CA THR A 593 -23.17 -11.71 -30.54
C THR A 593 -24.26 -12.78 -30.41
N ASP A 594 -25.52 -12.38 -30.58
CA ASP A 594 -26.64 -13.32 -30.65
C ASP A 594 -26.58 -14.20 -31.94
N SER A 595 -25.81 -13.80 -32.96
CA SER A 595 -25.45 -14.64 -34.11
C SER A 595 -24.31 -15.64 -33.84
N GLY A 596 -23.62 -15.53 -32.69
CA GLY A 596 -22.50 -16.40 -32.31
C GLY A 596 -21.12 -15.93 -32.80
N GLU A 597 -21.03 -14.72 -33.36
CA GLU A 597 -19.75 -14.13 -33.78
C GLU A 597 -18.94 -13.70 -32.55
N PRO A 598 -17.64 -14.06 -32.44
CA PRO A 598 -16.81 -13.66 -31.31
C PRO A 598 -16.47 -12.17 -31.35
N VAL A 599 -16.62 -11.48 -30.21
CA VAL A 599 -16.34 -10.04 -30.08
C VAL A 599 -15.43 -9.80 -28.89
N VAL A 600 -14.40 -8.96 -29.07
CA VAL A 600 -13.49 -8.55 -28.00
C VAL A 600 -14.26 -7.74 -26.95
N MET A 601 -14.35 -8.24 -25.73
CA MET A 601 -15.00 -7.53 -24.61
C MET A 601 -14.16 -6.30 -24.21
N LYS A 602 -14.72 -5.11 -24.45
CA LYS A 602 -14.15 -3.79 -24.11
C LYS A 602 -14.69 -3.24 -22.79
N GLY A 603 -15.87 -3.66 -22.36
CA GLY A 603 -16.50 -3.13 -21.13
C GLY A 603 -17.85 -3.76 -20.79
N LYS A 604 -18.57 -3.10 -19.88
CA LYS A 604 -19.94 -3.42 -19.46
C LYS A 604 -20.87 -2.23 -19.65
N TYR A 605 -22.11 -2.52 -20.04
CA TYR A 605 -23.22 -1.57 -20.07
C TYR A 605 -24.24 -1.99 -19.02
N TYR A 606 -24.66 -1.06 -18.16
CA TYR A 606 -25.48 -1.33 -16.98
C TYR A 606 -26.87 -0.72 -17.10
N TYR A 607 -27.90 -1.53 -16.87
CA TYR A 607 -29.30 -1.12 -16.75
C TYR A 607 -29.76 -1.23 -15.30
N PHE A 608 -30.25 -0.13 -14.73
CA PHE A 608 -30.65 -0.05 -13.33
C PHE A 608 -32.17 -0.15 -13.21
N PHE A 609 -32.66 -1.25 -12.65
CA PHE A 609 -34.09 -1.49 -12.45
C PHE A 609 -34.45 -1.37 -10.96
N VAL A 610 -35.52 -0.64 -10.67
CA VAL A 610 -36.12 -0.56 -9.33
C VAL A 610 -37.20 -1.61 -9.19
N ALA A 611 -37.18 -2.32 -8.06
CA ALA A 611 -38.22 -3.23 -7.61
C ALA A 611 -38.52 -2.95 -6.12
N ASN A 612 -39.78 -2.74 -5.76
CA ASN A 612 -40.16 -2.59 -4.36
C ASN A 612 -40.33 -3.98 -3.74
N SER A 613 -39.76 -4.20 -2.56
CA SER A 613 -39.92 -5.43 -1.78
C SER A 613 -40.91 -5.24 -0.62
N LYS A 614 -41.72 -6.26 -0.38
CA LYS A 614 -42.64 -6.35 0.78
C LYS A 614 -41.98 -6.93 2.03
N LYS A 615 -40.75 -7.45 1.92
CA LYS A 615 -39.96 -7.98 3.04
C LYS A 615 -38.52 -7.45 3.02
N THR A 616 -37.92 -7.38 4.20
CA THR A 616 -36.50 -7.00 4.40
C THR A 616 -35.58 -8.19 4.68
N GLU A 617 -36.15 -9.34 5.04
CA GLU A 617 -35.42 -10.57 5.36
C GLU A 617 -34.99 -11.33 4.09
N ILE A 618 -33.69 -11.62 3.98
CA ILE A 618 -33.08 -12.44 2.93
C ILE A 618 -32.20 -13.50 3.60
N THR A 619 -32.28 -14.75 3.14
CA THR A 619 -31.53 -15.87 3.71
C THR A 619 -30.08 -15.88 3.22
N LEU A 620 -29.19 -15.20 3.95
CA LEU A 620 -27.74 -15.10 3.66
C LEU A 620 -27.06 -16.46 3.37
N GLY A 621 -27.50 -17.54 4.03
CA GLY A 621 -26.91 -18.88 3.83
C GLY A 621 -27.13 -19.50 2.44
N ALA A 622 -27.86 -18.82 1.54
CA ALA A 622 -28.15 -19.25 0.17
C ALA A 622 -27.68 -18.23 -0.89
N THR A 623 -26.89 -17.22 -0.52
CA THR A 623 -26.33 -16.21 -1.43
C THR A 623 -24.80 -16.14 -1.32
N GLU A 624 -24.12 -15.47 -2.26
CA GLU A 624 -22.67 -15.20 -2.17
C GLU A 624 -22.32 -14.01 -1.25
N PHE A 625 -23.29 -13.47 -0.48
CA PHE A 625 -23.14 -12.26 0.31
C PHE A 625 -22.95 -12.54 1.80
N ASP A 626 -22.04 -11.81 2.43
CA ASP A 626 -21.68 -11.97 3.85
C ASP A 626 -22.53 -11.10 4.80
N ASP A 627 -23.06 -9.97 4.31
CA ASP A 627 -23.89 -9.02 5.08
C ASP A 627 -24.84 -8.26 4.12
N LEU A 628 -25.99 -7.78 4.64
CA LEU A 628 -27.04 -7.11 3.87
C LEU A 628 -27.60 -5.94 4.68
N LYS A 629 -27.72 -4.75 4.08
CA LYS A 629 -28.19 -3.54 4.78
C LYS A 629 -29.23 -2.77 3.97
N TRP A 630 -30.31 -2.42 4.65
CA TRP A 630 -31.34 -1.49 4.18
C TRP A 630 -31.02 -0.08 4.66
N LEU A 631 -30.63 0.80 3.74
CA LEU A 631 -30.03 2.10 4.05
C LEU A 631 -30.78 3.24 3.36
N ASN A 632 -30.88 4.38 4.02
CA ASN A 632 -31.36 5.62 3.39
C ASN A 632 -30.29 6.23 2.47
N PHE A 633 -30.61 7.32 1.77
CA PHE A 633 -29.66 7.94 0.81
C PHE A 633 -28.33 8.31 1.47
N ASP A 634 -28.35 8.98 2.63
CA ASP A 634 -27.13 9.50 3.26
C ASP A 634 -26.26 8.35 3.82
N GLU A 635 -26.91 7.33 4.39
CA GLU A 635 -26.27 6.09 4.87
C GLU A 635 -25.63 5.30 3.71
N ALA A 636 -26.38 5.07 2.62
CA ALA A 636 -25.91 4.34 1.45
C ALA A 636 -24.79 5.09 0.73
N TYR A 637 -24.93 6.41 0.56
CA TYR A 637 -23.92 7.24 -0.11
C TYR A 637 -22.61 7.27 0.68
N LYS A 638 -22.68 7.39 2.01
CA LYS A 638 -21.51 7.28 2.88
C LYS A 638 -20.83 5.92 2.74
N LEU A 639 -21.57 4.83 2.88
CA LEU A 639 -21.03 3.47 2.85
C LEU A 639 -20.40 3.10 1.50
N ILE A 640 -21.03 3.52 0.39
CA ILE A 640 -20.47 3.35 -0.95
C ILE A 640 -19.21 4.18 -1.15
N LYS A 641 -19.17 5.43 -0.66
CA LYS A 641 -17.97 6.28 -0.73
C LYS A 641 -16.80 5.75 0.11
N GLU A 642 -17.09 5.06 1.21
CA GLU A 642 -16.07 4.45 2.08
C GLU A 642 -15.50 3.14 1.50
N THR A 643 -16.28 2.38 0.71
CA THR A 643 -15.88 1.03 0.25
C THR A 643 -15.64 0.87 -1.26
N ASN A 644 -16.04 1.83 -2.11
CA ASN A 644 -15.88 1.74 -3.56
C ASN A 644 -15.00 2.86 -4.13
N THR A 645 -14.28 2.58 -5.22
CA THR A 645 -13.42 3.55 -5.91
C THR A 645 -13.66 3.57 -7.42
N GLY A 646 -13.21 4.65 -8.08
CA GLY A 646 -13.19 4.78 -9.54
C GLY A 646 -14.57 4.72 -10.21
N GLY A 647 -14.66 4.02 -11.35
CA GLY A 647 -15.88 3.97 -12.18
C GLY A 647 -17.10 3.39 -11.47
N ARG A 648 -16.92 2.44 -10.54
CA ARG A 648 -18.03 1.87 -9.73
C ARG A 648 -18.59 2.87 -8.73
N LEU A 649 -17.72 3.61 -8.04
CA LEU A 649 -18.14 4.68 -7.14
C LEU A 649 -18.96 5.73 -7.89
N ARG A 650 -18.46 6.21 -9.04
CA ARG A 650 -19.19 7.15 -9.92
C ARG A 650 -20.58 6.61 -10.28
N MET A 651 -20.64 5.37 -10.75
CA MET A 651 -21.86 4.70 -11.20
C MET A 651 -22.91 4.60 -10.09
N ILE A 652 -22.56 4.06 -8.92
CA ILE A 652 -23.50 3.86 -7.81
C ILE A 652 -23.87 5.21 -7.15
N ALA A 653 -22.92 6.15 -7.03
CA ALA A 653 -23.22 7.49 -6.51
C ALA A 653 -24.23 8.24 -7.41
N ASN A 654 -24.04 8.20 -8.73
CA ASN A 654 -24.98 8.79 -9.70
C ASN A 654 -26.38 8.16 -9.57
N LEU A 655 -26.45 6.83 -9.45
CA LEU A 655 -27.71 6.12 -9.23
C LEU A 655 -28.41 6.56 -7.93
N LEU A 656 -27.69 6.64 -6.81
CA LEU A 656 -28.26 7.07 -5.53
C LEU A 656 -28.84 8.50 -5.62
N HIS A 657 -28.18 9.40 -6.35
CA HIS A 657 -28.74 10.71 -6.66
C HIS A 657 -30.02 10.63 -7.51
N VAL A 658 -30.05 9.84 -8.60
CA VAL A 658 -31.26 9.64 -9.42
C VAL A 658 -32.43 9.07 -8.59
N LEU A 659 -32.17 8.14 -7.68
CA LEU A 659 -33.20 7.57 -6.80
C LEU A 659 -33.70 8.60 -5.76
N LYS A 660 -32.81 9.42 -5.20
CA LYS A 660 -33.19 10.54 -4.32
C LYS A 660 -34.02 11.59 -5.06
N ASP A 661 -33.61 12.00 -6.25
CA ASP A 661 -34.29 13.04 -7.04
C ASP A 661 -35.68 12.57 -7.51
N LYS A 662 -35.87 11.26 -7.70
CA LYS A 662 -37.19 10.63 -7.92
C LYS A 662 -38.01 10.41 -6.62
N ASN A 663 -37.53 10.87 -5.46
CA ASN A 663 -38.15 10.68 -4.14
C ASN A 663 -38.36 9.20 -3.73
N LEU A 664 -37.50 8.31 -4.25
CA LEU A 664 -37.53 6.87 -3.96
C LEU A 664 -36.69 6.50 -2.72
N LEU A 665 -35.79 7.39 -2.27
CA LEU A 665 -34.99 7.23 -1.07
C LEU A 665 -35.26 8.34 -0.05
N SER A 666 -35.24 7.96 1.22
CA SER A 666 -35.31 8.86 2.37
C SER A 666 -33.94 9.50 2.65
N THR A 667 -33.95 10.64 3.35
CA THR A 667 -32.74 11.37 3.78
C THR A 667 -32.82 11.70 5.26
N ASN A 668 -31.67 11.86 5.91
CA ASN A 668 -31.56 12.27 7.32
C ASN A 668 -31.92 13.76 7.56
N GLN A 669 -32.17 14.54 6.52
CA GLN A 669 -32.70 15.90 6.62
C GLN A 669 -34.23 15.88 6.79
N PRO A 670 -34.81 16.64 7.73
CA PRO A 670 -36.26 16.72 7.90
C PRO A 670 -36.92 17.42 6.71
N GLU A 671 -38.05 16.89 6.22
CA GLU A 671 -38.84 17.53 5.17
C GLU A 671 -39.38 18.89 5.65
N ILE A 672 -38.83 19.99 5.12
CA ILE A 672 -39.39 21.33 5.35
C ILE A 672 -40.66 21.47 4.51
N HIS A 673 -41.81 21.12 5.10
CA HIS A 673 -43.12 21.45 4.53
C HIS A 673 -43.32 22.97 4.53
N GLY A 674 -43.07 23.62 3.39
CA GLY A 674 -43.65 24.93 3.09
C GLY A 674 -45.18 24.83 2.99
N PRO A 675 -45.94 25.85 3.44
CA PRO A 675 -47.40 25.78 3.44
C PRO A 675 -47.96 25.72 2.02
N LYS A 676 -49.02 24.91 1.83
CA LYS A 676 -49.77 24.86 0.56
C LYS A 676 -50.30 26.26 0.20
N PRO A 677 -50.15 26.73 -1.05
CA PRO A 677 -50.77 27.98 -1.48
C PRO A 677 -52.29 27.82 -1.49
N THR A 678 -52.97 28.68 -0.73
CA THR A 678 -54.43 28.77 -0.68
C THR A 678 -54.99 29.35 -1.97
N THR A 679 -56.10 28.78 -2.42
CA THR A 679 -56.87 29.21 -3.61
C THR A 679 -57.50 30.59 -3.42
N GLN A 680 -57.34 31.49 -4.41
CA GLN A 680 -58.23 32.61 -4.70
C GLN A 680 -58.38 32.83 -6.23
N PRO A 681 -59.45 33.50 -6.70
CA PRO A 681 -60.22 33.00 -7.86
C PRO A 681 -59.97 33.68 -9.22
N GLU A 682 -60.67 33.15 -10.22
CA GLU A 682 -60.58 33.43 -11.67
C GLU A 682 -60.59 34.91 -12.10
N ARG A 683 -59.90 35.19 -13.23
CA ARG A 683 -60.37 36.16 -14.25
C ARG A 683 -59.87 35.83 -15.68
N SER A 684 -60.75 35.14 -16.39
CA SER A 684 -61.03 35.15 -17.84
C SER A 684 -60.13 35.88 -18.87
N ARG A 685 -59.72 35.09 -19.89
CA ARG A 685 -59.73 35.33 -21.37
C ARG A 685 -59.14 36.63 -21.97
N GLY A 686 -58.27 36.48 -22.98
CA GLY A 686 -57.94 37.56 -23.93
C GLY A 686 -56.93 37.17 -25.02
N SER A 687 -57.42 36.75 -26.18
CA SER A 687 -56.66 36.25 -27.34
C SER A 687 -56.01 37.31 -28.26
N GLN A 688 -54.97 36.87 -28.98
CA GLN A 688 -54.72 37.05 -30.44
C GLN A 688 -53.90 38.24 -31.03
N LEU A 689 -53.02 37.83 -31.98
CA LEU A 689 -52.63 38.43 -33.29
C LEU A 689 -51.20 38.96 -33.55
N HIS A 690 -50.67 38.50 -34.70
CA HIS A 690 -49.48 38.91 -35.50
C HIS A 690 -49.79 40.18 -36.36
N PRO A 691 -49.00 40.62 -37.39
CA PRO A 691 -47.63 40.28 -37.90
C PRO A 691 -46.73 41.51 -38.27
N SER A 692 -45.56 41.27 -38.90
CA SER A 692 -45.14 41.86 -40.22
C SER A 692 -43.72 42.48 -40.36
N SER A 693 -42.81 41.74 -41.03
CA SER A 693 -41.87 42.12 -42.13
C SER A 693 -41.19 43.51 -42.26
N VAL A 694 -39.89 43.53 -42.67
CA VAL A 694 -39.32 44.04 -43.96
C VAL A 694 -37.77 44.26 -43.92
N VAL A 695 -37.04 43.47 -44.74
CA VAL A 695 -35.94 43.73 -45.71
C VAL A 695 -34.88 44.86 -45.53
N GLY A 696 -33.59 44.58 -45.84
CA GLY A 696 -32.64 45.60 -46.37
C GLY A 696 -31.11 45.36 -46.35
N ASN A 697 -30.55 44.68 -47.37
CA ASN A 697 -29.25 44.84 -48.08
C ASN A 697 -27.88 45.30 -47.45
N GLN A 698 -26.80 44.55 -47.82
CA GLN A 698 -25.52 44.96 -48.50
C GLN A 698 -24.55 46.00 -47.85
N SER A 699 -23.22 46.00 -48.06
CA SER A 699 -22.22 45.08 -48.67
C SER A 699 -20.75 45.53 -48.37
N ASP A 700 -19.77 44.72 -48.81
CA ASP A 700 -18.39 45.08 -49.24
C ASP A 700 -17.16 45.06 -48.30
N ASP A 701 -16.02 44.77 -48.95
CA ASP A 701 -14.67 44.43 -48.45
C ASP A 701 -13.80 45.63 -48.01
N HIS A 702 -12.76 45.37 -47.19
CA HIS A 702 -11.33 45.53 -47.55
C HIS A 702 -10.37 45.38 -46.34
N ALA A 703 -9.19 44.80 -46.57
CA ALA A 703 -8.00 44.90 -45.70
C ALA A 703 -7.11 46.09 -46.16
N PRO A 704 -6.21 46.66 -45.32
CA PRO A 704 -4.85 46.10 -45.19
C PRO A 704 -4.15 46.26 -43.81
N SER A 705 -2.87 45.87 -43.76
CA SER A 705 -1.92 45.73 -42.64
C SER A 705 -1.26 47.03 -42.11
N ILE A 706 -0.61 46.98 -40.92
CA ILE A 706 0.73 47.57 -40.58
C ILE A 706 1.20 47.31 -39.10
N LEU A 707 2.37 46.65 -38.97
CA LEU A 707 3.54 46.80 -38.03
C LEU A 707 3.51 46.98 -36.48
N LEU A 708 4.43 46.21 -35.83
CA LEU A 708 5.25 46.47 -34.59
C LEU A 708 4.53 46.51 -33.22
N ASP A 709 5.11 46.08 -32.07
CA ASP A 709 6.44 45.52 -31.73
C ASP A 709 6.33 44.64 -30.44
N ASP A 710 7.28 43.72 -30.19
CA ASP A 710 7.33 42.86 -28.99
C ASP A 710 8.75 42.76 -28.39
N PRO A 711 9.00 43.10 -27.10
CA PRO A 711 10.35 43.16 -26.54
C PRO A 711 10.67 42.04 -25.53
N LEU A 712 11.48 41.04 -25.91
CA LEU A 712 12.19 40.18 -24.93
C LEU A 712 13.39 39.41 -25.54
N ALA A 713 14.52 40.09 -25.72
CA ALA A 713 15.81 39.43 -26.01
C ALA A 713 17.01 40.27 -25.52
N ASN A 714 17.57 39.92 -24.36
CA ASN A 714 18.91 40.41 -23.96
C ASN A 714 19.49 39.57 -22.81
N LEU A 715 20.42 38.66 -23.14
CA LEU A 715 21.59 38.23 -22.34
C LEU A 715 22.12 36.90 -22.89
N LEU A 716 23.11 36.94 -23.80
CA LEU A 716 24.18 35.93 -23.93
C LEU A 716 25.23 36.37 -24.96
N GLY A 717 26.50 36.13 -24.65
CA GLY A 717 27.66 36.34 -25.52
C GLY A 717 28.64 37.41 -25.02
N ASN A 718 29.96 37.23 -25.08
CA ASN A 718 30.75 36.02 -25.36
C ASN A 718 32.18 36.20 -24.78
N PRO A 719 33.06 35.18 -24.71
CA PRO A 719 34.28 35.24 -23.90
C PRO A 719 35.42 36.02 -24.54
N ARG A 720 36.39 36.45 -23.73
CA ARG A 720 37.72 36.86 -24.18
C ARG A 720 38.82 36.16 -23.39
N THR A 721 39.76 35.58 -24.14
CA THR A 721 41.01 35.02 -23.66
C THR A 721 42.12 36.07 -23.74
N SER A 722 42.96 36.14 -22.70
CA SER A 722 44.36 36.58 -22.79
C SER A 722 45.16 35.97 -21.63
N LYS A 723 46.49 35.90 -21.79
CA LYS A 723 47.40 34.99 -21.06
C LYS A 723 48.39 35.79 -20.15
N PRO A 724 49.41 35.19 -19.48
CA PRO A 724 49.70 35.44 -18.07
C PRO A 724 50.95 36.33 -17.82
N ALA A 725 51.19 36.71 -16.56
CA ALA A 725 52.53 36.83 -15.97
C ALA A 725 52.47 36.99 -14.43
N ASN A 726 53.46 36.37 -13.75
CA ASN A 726 53.88 36.49 -12.34
C ASN A 726 52.88 36.14 -11.23
#